data_AF-A0A940NVN1-F1
#
_entry.id   AF-A0A940NVN1-F1
#
_cell.length_a   1.000
_cell.length_b   1.000
_cell.length_c   1.000
_cell.angle_alpha   90.00
_cell.angle_beta   90.00
_cell.angle_gamma   90.00
#
_symmetry.space_group_name_H-M   'P 1'
#
loop_
_entity.id
_entity.type
_entity.pdbx_description
1 polymer ?
#
loop_
_entity_poly.entity_id
_entity_poly.type
_entity_poly.pdbx_seq_one_letter_code
_entity_poly.pdbx_strand_id
1 'polypeptide(L)'
;MKGKKILSISIATACLLMNTPTAVFAVDRGAPAQTSVAACTAVKATAPTTAEPYTLTAEDVAVELCREDESSYDSPFVDAVKIVGWKSGVDVSQEKYKNIVIPETLSMEKTTTDADGKAVTETVDMPVVSAYLNPGETAHGNLEKVTVGKNVRFLGDFSGCENLSEVVIPEDSALEAFGDKTFYNTVISGLFIPAGVTELPANMCYGCKNLTTVTFAEGSKLTKIGESAFTESGLTSIELPDTVTKLGANVFTNCKLAEIALPDALAEIPQYTFAYCTSLSKVTFGSGLTSIGDFAFQDTAIEELVIPDSVVFIGRGAFNNIEALRSVSIGKGLKELGGCIDLNDDGVICVPCFQNDVNIETLELSEGLEKIGDEMFKWSGKIEPLVIPSTVKHIGRAAFGGFNGIGGSEVHALSELTFAENSQLENIFQYAFCNSSIKHLTLPIAAKPFKIWDDAFDSSKELLDADLGNCQQLGSATAYTSEDYYHTDAAIGGAFASCTRLRSVKLSDNLEIINHGSFSECISLTGPIAFPSTLKTIGHGAFNGCSMIEDVTFNEGLEVIGNAAFCGCDLHEISLPDTVTTVGDRCFEGNAHVEKIRFSAGMTVIPNRFLDCYAEDTAAYSLSNGSHTDVGRHGVLKELVIPENIKEIGVDAFDGCLDLEYLDLGQVEYIGKGAFSCHDMLTAETGRLGSLKTVVMSPALKEIGTLPPNCPEMESAFADVFHGQGAFDGLELPATLEKVSDYAFADCQALKEVTISENLKSVGKEAFTNCPNLTKVVFADAAATKFDDGAFTNCKGLTEITLPAWLESIPAQMFNGCRNLADVTFSEGMQEIGGMAFANTGLRSVELPESCLTIGEAAFQNAPIGNVKLGSKTVSIGADAFVQDTNLHLMPSVYVPDSVKAIGERAFGYYKDTDKNYEDLCAEAERREAETGEHVDVQSLMAPTIANHDFILYGGKAAKRYAEENDMVYGGAEQPEQPAVVTGELNGDGTVNASDAAVILIAAAAIGAGQDSGLTEAQKTAADVNGDGICNASDAAIVLIYAAAVGAGQDVKLTDFVK
;
A
#
# COMPACT_ATOMS: atom_id res chain seq x y z
N MET A 1 40.51 16.26 -23.27
CA MET A 1 39.79 16.77 -24.45
C MET A 1 39.90 15.77 -25.59
N LYS A 2 38.72 15.38 -26.10
CA LYS A 2 38.36 14.73 -27.38
C LYS A 2 38.94 13.37 -27.78
N GLY A 3 38.04 12.38 -27.67
CA GLY A 3 37.91 11.19 -28.52
C GLY A 3 36.77 10.30 -28.02
N LYS A 4 35.58 10.35 -28.64
CA LYS A 4 34.52 9.33 -28.54
C LYS A 4 33.62 9.33 -29.77
N LYS A 5 33.38 8.12 -30.29
CA LYS A 5 32.32 7.74 -31.24
C LYS A 5 30.95 7.78 -30.53
N ILE A 6 29.90 8.14 -31.26
CA ILE A 6 28.49 7.93 -30.87
C ILE A 6 27.76 7.30 -32.06
N LEU A 7 27.10 6.16 -31.79
CA LEU A 7 25.96 5.61 -32.51
C LEU A 7 24.69 6.38 -32.13
N SER A 8 23.76 6.57 -33.05
CA SER A 8 22.33 6.80 -32.76
C SER A 8 21.50 6.21 -33.89
N ILE A 9 20.83 5.08 -33.64
CA ILE A 9 19.40 4.94 -33.28
C ILE A 9 18.48 5.07 -34.49
N SER A 10 17.85 3.94 -34.83
CA SER A 10 16.69 3.82 -35.72
C SER A 10 15.44 3.70 -34.85
N ILE A 11 14.42 4.51 -35.14
CA ILE A 11 13.05 4.34 -34.66
C ILE A 11 12.20 4.28 -35.93
N ALA A 12 11.43 3.20 -36.09
CA ALA A 12 10.46 3.05 -37.16
C ALA A 12 9.10 2.73 -36.55
N THR A 13 8.15 3.67 -36.72
CA THR A 13 6.71 3.36 -36.69
C THR A 13 6.00 4.22 -37.72
N ALA A 14 5.26 3.53 -38.60
CA ALA A 14 4.11 3.93 -39.42
C ALA A 14 4.16 5.22 -40.28
N CYS A 15 4.07 5.03 -41.61
CA CYS A 15 2.94 5.56 -42.39
C CYS A 15 2.89 4.99 -43.81
N LEU A 16 1.67 4.64 -44.21
CA LEU A 16 1.22 4.25 -45.54
C LEU A 16 1.33 5.41 -46.56
N LEU A 17 1.27 5.01 -47.83
CA LEU A 17 0.83 5.73 -49.04
C LEU A 17 1.86 6.45 -49.94
N MET A 18 1.89 5.91 -51.16
CA MET A 18 2.14 6.55 -52.47
C MET A 18 3.54 7.12 -52.75
N ASN A 19 4.26 6.48 -53.67
CA ASN A 19 4.59 7.10 -54.96
C ASN A 19 5.40 6.19 -55.88
N THR A 20 5.03 6.17 -57.17
CA THR A 20 5.91 5.86 -58.29
C THR A 20 7.08 6.87 -58.35
N PRO A 21 8.22 6.51 -58.95
CA PRO A 21 8.45 7.05 -60.30
C PRO A 21 9.28 6.16 -61.24
N THR A 22 8.89 6.25 -62.50
CA THR A 22 9.71 6.06 -63.70
C THR A 22 11.04 6.83 -63.63
N ALA A 23 12.15 6.18 -63.95
CA ALA A 23 13.44 6.83 -64.17
C ALA A 23 14.05 6.43 -65.51
N VAL A 24 14.16 7.44 -66.36
CA VAL A 24 14.75 7.48 -67.71
C VAL A 24 16.27 7.31 -67.61
N PHE A 25 16.85 6.37 -68.36
CA PHE A 25 18.29 6.35 -68.63
C PHE A 25 18.58 6.89 -70.03
N ALA A 26 19.30 8.01 -70.08
CA ALA A 26 19.97 8.52 -71.27
C ALA A 26 21.46 8.19 -71.19
N VAL A 27 22.02 7.59 -72.24
CA VAL A 27 23.47 7.55 -72.48
C VAL A 27 23.73 7.81 -73.96
N ASP A 28 24.56 8.80 -74.25
CA ASP A 28 25.05 9.17 -75.57
C ASP A 28 26.50 8.67 -75.75
N ARG A 29 26.81 8.08 -76.92
CA ARG A 29 28.04 8.29 -77.72
C ARG A 29 28.18 7.29 -78.90
N GLY A 30 28.24 7.83 -80.12
CA GLY A 30 29.28 7.53 -81.12
C GLY A 30 29.20 6.25 -81.99
N ALA A 31 28.68 6.41 -83.21
CA ALA A 31 28.65 5.48 -84.37
C ALA A 31 30.06 5.06 -84.91
N PRO A 32 30.25 4.06 -85.83
CA PRO A 32 29.31 3.67 -86.91
C PRO A 32 29.22 2.18 -87.37
N ALA A 33 28.23 1.98 -88.26
CA ALA A 33 28.02 0.89 -89.25
C ALA A 33 27.13 -0.32 -88.89
N GLN A 34 25.81 -0.05 -88.96
CA GLN A 34 24.77 -0.80 -89.70
C GLN A 34 24.61 -2.32 -89.48
N THR A 35 23.64 -2.68 -88.64
CA THR A 35 22.44 -3.49 -89.01
C THR A 35 21.36 -3.20 -87.96
N SER A 36 20.51 -2.20 -88.22
CA SER A 36 19.38 -1.88 -87.33
C SER A 36 18.24 -2.87 -87.58
N VAL A 37 17.88 -3.67 -86.57
CA VAL A 37 16.61 -4.42 -86.59
C VAL A 37 15.49 -3.39 -86.50
N ALA A 38 14.72 -3.26 -87.58
CA ALA A 38 13.64 -2.29 -87.67
C ALA A 38 12.47 -2.69 -86.76
N ALA A 39 11.67 -1.69 -86.39
CA ALA A 39 10.45 -1.81 -85.60
C ALA A 39 9.60 -3.01 -86.05
N CYS A 40 9.37 -3.93 -85.13
CA CYS A 40 8.51 -5.08 -85.40
C CYS A 40 7.04 -4.68 -85.21
N THR A 41 6.23 -4.83 -86.26
CA THR A 41 4.78 -4.62 -86.21
C THR A 41 4.05 -5.95 -86.00
N ALA A 42 2.82 -5.89 -85.49
CA ALA A 42 2.07 -7.07 -85.13
C ALA A 42 1.47 -7.77 -86.37
N VAL A 43 1.51 -9.09 -86.41
CA VAL A 43 0.82 -9.91 -87.42
C VAL A 43 -0.67 -9.94 -87.10
N LYS A 44 -1.53 -9.54 -88.05
CA LYS A 44 -3.00 -9.65 -87.90
C LYS A 44 -3.46 -11.10 -87.89
N ALA A 45 -3.85 -11.60 -86.74
CA ALA A 45 -4.56 -12.87 -86.60
C ALA A 45 -6.08 -12.68 -86.75
N THR A 46 -6.76 -13.66 -87.34
CA THR A 46 -8.22 -13.67 -87.42
C THR A 46 -8.81 -14.24 -86.13
N ALA A 47 -9.81 -13.55 -85.58
CA ALA A 47 -10.39 -13.86 -84.27
C ALA A 47 -10.97 -15.30 -84.21
N PRO A 48 -10.61 -16.11 -83.20
CA PRO A 48 -11.28 -17.38 -82.96
C PRO A 48 -12.70 -17.16 -82.41
N THR A 49 -13.58 -18.10 -82.74
CA THR A 49 -14.92 -18.20 -82.17
C THR A 49 -14.87 -18.97 -80.85
N THR A 50 -15.78 -18.59 -79.94
CA THR A 50 -15.78 -18.82 -78.50
C THR A 50 -15.88 -20.29 -78.07
N ALA A 51 -14.78 -20.89 -77.61
CA ALA A 51 -14.72 -22.06 -76.70
C ALA A 51 -13.28 -22.48 -76.29
N GLU A 52 -12.24 -22.11 -77.05
CA GLU A 52 -10.85 -22.47 -76.77
C GLU A 52 -10.10 -21.38 -75.97
N PRO A 53 -9.11 -21.75 -75.13
CA PRO A 53 -8.30 -20.77 -74.40
C PRO A 53 -7.55 -19.85 -75.39
N TYR A 54 -7.63 -18.54 -75.16
CA TYR A 54 -7.11 -17.53 -76.08
C TYR A 54 -5.61 -17.33 -75.89
N THR A 55 -4.81 -17.72 -76.89
CA THR A 55 -3.38 -17.45 -76.89
C THR A 55 -3.10 -15.98 -77.16
N LEU A 56 -2.39 -15.31 -76.25
CA LEU A 56 -2.03 -13.90 -76.40
C LEU A 56 -1.13 -13.70 -77.62
N THR A 57 -1.37 -12.61 -78.35
CA THR A 57 -0.62 -12.21 -79.53
C THR A 57 0.06 -10.85 -79.32
N ALA A 58 0.97 -10.45 -80.22
CA ALA A 58 1.62 -9.13 -80.17
C ALA A 58 0.64 -7.95 -80.38
N GLU A 59 -0.62 -8.21 -80.75
CA GLU A 59 -1.69 -7.21 -80.79
C GLU A 59 -2.28 -6.93 -79.40
N ASP A 60 -2.25 -7.91 -78.50
CA ASP A 60 -2.90 -7.84 -77.18
C ASP A 60 -1.99 -7.20 -76.11
N VAL A 61 -0.67 -7.39 -76.23
CA VAL A 61 0.30 -7.04 -75.18
C VAL A 61 1.33 -6.01 -75.60
N ALA A 62 1.80 -5.23 -74.62
CA ALA A 62 3.01 -4.41 -74.74
C ALA A 62 4.24 -5.29 -74.47
N VAL A 63 5.23 -5.20 -75.36
CA VAL A 63 6.45 -6.02 -75.30
C VAL A 63 7.71 -5.16 -75.29
N GLU A 64 8.71 -5.60 -74.53
CA GLU A 64 10.07 -5.10 -74.58
C GLU A 64 11.00 -6.16 -75.20
N LEU A 65 11.87 -5.71 -76.11
CA LEU A 65 12.86 -6.54 -76.77
C LEU A 65 14.05 -6.76 -75.85
N CYS A 66 14.45 -8.02 -75.63
CA CYS A 66 15.48 -8.38 -74.65
C CYS A 66 16.42 -9.47 -75.19
N ARG A 67 17.53 -9.68 -74.48
CA ARG A 67 18.42 -10.83 -74.67
C ARG A 67 17.99 -11.96 -73.75
N GLU A 68 18.11 -13.22 -74.20
CA GLU A 68 17.89 -14.40 -73.33
C GLU A 68 18.84 -14.45 -72.12
N ASP A 69 20.00 -13.80 -72.21
CA ASP A 69 21.04 -13.79 -71.18
C ASP A 69 21.66 -12.38 -71.07
N GLU A 70 21.34 -11.65 -69.99
CA GLU A 70 21.84 -10.28 -69.73
C GLU A 70 23.35 -10.26 -69.36
N SER A 71 24.00 -11.43 -69.24
CA SER A 71 25.39 -11.56 -68.78
C SER A 71 26.48 -11.43 -69.86
N SER A 72 26.14 -11.44 -71.16
CA SER A 72 27.12 -11.32 -72.26
C SER A 72 26.97 -10.01 -73.05
N TYR A 73 27.98 -9.13 -72.97
CA TYR A 73 27.90 -7.77 -73.52
C TYR A 73 28.29 -7.64 -75.02
N ASP A 74 28.72 -8.71 -75.70
CA ASP A 74 29.45 -8.59 -76.98
C ASP A 74 28.73 -9.15 -78.25
N SER A 75 27.41 -9.42 -78.22
CA SER A 75 26.64 -9.82 -79.41
C SER A 75 25.54 -8.80 -79.77
N PRO A 76 25.39 -8.38 -81.04
CA PRO A 76 24.42 -7.36 -81.46
C PRO A 76 22.98 -7.88 -81.66
N PHE A 77 22.67 -9.15 -81.35
CA PHE A 77 21.37 -9.75 -81.63
C PHE A 77 20.42 -9.70 -80.41
N VAL A 78 19.17 -9.30 -80.66
CA VAL A 78 18.03 -9.41 -79.73
C VAL A 78 17.29 -10.69 -80.08
N ASP A 79 17.04 -11.57 -79.10
CA ASP A 79 16.53 -12.93 -79.33
C ASP A 79 15.33 -13.32 -78.46
N ALA A 80 14.82 -12.45 -77.57
CA ALA A 80 13.63 -12.74 -76.75
C ALA A 80 12.74 -11.50 -76.52
N VAL A 81 11.54 -11.72 -75.96
CA VAL A 81 10.58 -10.67 -75.58
C VAL A 81 10.12 -10.80 -74.12
N LYS A 82 10.00 -9.65 -73.44
CA LYS A 82 9.36 -9.48 -72.13
C LYS A 82 7.98 -8.86 -72.35
N ILE A 83 6.91 -9.48 -71.87
CA ILE A 83 5.58 -8.85 -71.82
C ILE A 83 5.54 -7.94 -70.59
N VAL A 84 5.27 -6.64 -70.80
CA VAL A 84 5.29 -5.60 -69.75
C VAL A 84 3.92 -5.03 -69.41
N GLY A 85 2.87 -5.52 -70.07
CA GLY A 85 1.49 -5.19 -69.75
C GLY A 85 0.57 -5.38 -70.95
N TRP A 86 -0.68 -4.96 -70.78
CA TRP A 86 -1.63 -4.86 -71.88
C TRP A 86 -1.28 -3.70 -72.81
N LYS A 87 -1.51 -3.89 -74.10
CA LYS A 87 -1.33 -2.82 -75.07
C LYS A 87 -2.42 -1.76 -74.88
N SER A 88 -2.06 -0.48 -75.03
CA SER A 88 -3.01 0.63 -74.90
C SER A 88 -4.22 0.45 -75.83
N GLY A 89 -5.44 0.51 -75.27
CA GLY A 89 -6.71 0.39 -76.00
C GLY A 89 -7.27 -1.03 -76.10
N VAL A 90 -6.62 -2.04 -75.51
CA VAL A 90 -7.16 -3.39 -75.38
C VAL A 90 -8.19 -3.42 -74.25
N ASP A 91 -9.44 -3.78 -74.59
CA ASP A 91 -10.51 -4.01 -73.63
C ASP A 91 -10.44 -5.45 -73.09
N VAL A 92 -9.82 -5.61 -71.93
CA VAL A 92 -9.60 -6.91 -71.28
C VAL A 92 -10.86 -7.47 -70.60
N SER A 93 -11.97 -6.72 -70.59
CA SER A 93 -13.26 -7.20 -70.09
C SER A 93 -13.96 -8.18 -71.04
N GLN A 94 -13.47 -8.31 -72.29
CA GLN A 94 -14.06 -9.21 -73.28
C GLN A 94 -13.98 -10.68 -72.88
N GLU A 95 -15.02 -11.44 -73.24
CA GLU A 95 -15.16 -12.86 -72.89
C GLU A 95 -14.03 -13.76 -73.42
N LYS A 96 -13.35 -13.36 -74.50
CA LYS A 96 -12.16 -14.07 -75.01
C LYS A 96 -10.96 -14.02 -74.06
N TYR A 97 -10.83 -12.99 -73.22
CA TYR A 97 -9.72 -12.85 -72.26
C TYR A 97 -10.01 -13.49 -70.90
N LYS A 98 -11.14 -14.18 -70.79
CA LYS A 98 -11.53 -14.95 -69.61
C LYS A 98 -10.54 -16.09 -69.32
N ASN A 99 -10.08 -16.77 -70.37
CA ASN A 99 -9.12 -17.87 -70.30
C ASN A 99 -7.97 -17.62 -71.27
N ILE A 100 -6.79 -17.27 -70.78
CA ILE A 100 -5.65 -16.88 -71.62
C ILE A 100 -4.49 -17.90 -71.57
N VAL A 101 -3.74 -17.96 -72.67
CA VAL A 101 -2.44 -18.66 -72.75
C VAL A 101 -1.34 -17.62 -73.02
N ILE A 102 -0.38 -17.52 -72.12
CA ILE A 102 0.88 -16.83 -72.36
C ILE A 102 1.71 -17.74 -73.27
N PRO A 103 1.98 -17.35 -74.53
CA PRO A 103 2.61 -18.25 -75.49
C PRO A 103 4.08 -18.49 -75.16
N GLU A 104 4.64 -19.61 -75.66
CA GLU A 104 6.07 -19.88 -75.59
C GLU A 104 6.90 -18.92 -76.45
N THR A 105 6.30 -18.47 -77.56
CA THR A 105 6.89 -17.54 -78.53
C THR A 105 5.83 -16.56 -79.02
N LEU A 106 6.20 -15.31 -79.23
CA LEU A 106 5.37 -14.31 -79.90
C LEU A 106 5.86 -14.11 -81.34
N SER A 107 4.96 -14.30 -82.31
CA SER A 107 5.24 -14.00 -83.72
C SER A 107 5.26 -12.48 -83.93
N MET A 108 6.41 -11.98 -84.35
CA MET A 108 6.68 -10.56 -84.60
C MET A 108 7.04 -10.36 -86.08
N GLU A 109 6.63 -9.26 -86.70
CA GLU A 109 7.07 -8.94 -88.07
C GLU A 109 8.40 -8.20 -88.05
N LYS A 110 9.49 -8.85 -88.43
CA LYS A 110 10.77 -8.19 -88.61
C LYS A 110 10.85 -7.62 -90.02
N THR A 111 10.89 -6.30 -90.14
CA THR A 111 11.13 -5.64 -91.43
C THR A 111 12.64 -5.42 -91.62
N THR A 112 13.21 -6.04 -92.64
CA THR A 112 14.59 -5.79 -93.09
C THR A 112 14.58 -5.14 -94.46
N THR A 113 15.71 -4.60 -94.92
CA THR A 113 15.87 -4.16 -96.31
C THR A 113 16.70 -5.20 -97.06
N ASP A 114 16.20 -5.67 -98.21
CA ASP A 114 16.98 -6.54 -99.09
C ASP A 114 18.18 -5.81 -99.73
N ALA A 115 18.99 -6.56 -100.47
CA ALA A 115 20.19 -6.04 -101.15
C ALA A 115 19.89 -4.92 -102.17
N ASP A 116 18.63 -4.75 -102.57
CA ASP A 116 18.16 -3.73 -103.50
C ASP A 116 17.48 -2.54 -102.78
N GLY A 117 17.45 -2.54 -101.44
CA GLY A 117 16.85 -1.47 -100.62
C GLY A 117 15.33 -1.54 -100.48
N LYS A 118 14.71 -2.69 -100.78
CA LYS A 118 13.27 -2.92 -100.62
C LYS A 118 12.97 -3.54 -99.27
N ALA A 119 11.92 -3.05 -98.60
CA ALA A 119 11.48 -3.63 -97.34
C ALA A 119 11.01 -5.09 -97.54
N VAL A 120 11.66 -6.02 -96.85
CA VAL A 120 11.29 -7.43 -96.73
C VAL A 120 10.84 -7.67 -95.30
N THR A 121 9.55 -7.92 -95.14
CA THR A 121 8.96 -8.31 -93.86
C THR A 121 9.02 -9.83 -93.75
N GLU A 122 9.69 -10.33 -92.72
CA GLU A 122 9.71 -11.74 -92.32
C GLU A 122 9.02 -11.89 -90.96
N THR A 123 8.23 -12.95 -90.78
CA THR A 123 7.70 -13.30 -89.45
C THR A 123 8.78 -14.02 -88.66
N VAL A 124 9.05 -13.54 -87.44
CA VAL A 124 10.03 -14.13 -86.51
C VAL A 124 9.31 -14.48 -85.22
N ASP A 125 9.41 -15.75 -84.82
CA ASP A 125 8.92 -16.20 -83.51
C ASP A 125 9.99 -15.92 -82.45
N MET A 126 9.68 -15.04 -81.51
CA MET A 126 10.58 -14.68 -80.41
C MET A 126 10.14 -15.34 -79.10
N PRO A 127 11.01 -16.09 -78.40
CA PRO A 127 10.74 -16.63 -77.07
C PRO A 127 10.22 -15.59 -76.08
N VAL A 128 9.15 -15.93 -75.34
CA VAL A 128 8.63 -15.12 -74.25
C VAL A 128 9.32 -15.51 -72.95
N VAL A 129 10.18 -14.63 -72.42
CA VAL A 129 11.01 -14.92 -71.23
C VAL A 129 10.44 -14.36 -69.94
N SER A 130 9.58 -13.34 -70.00
CA SER A 130 8.84 -12.86 -68.84
C SER A 130 7.45 -12.37 -69.22
N ALA A 131 6.52 -12.48 -68.28
CA ALA A 131 5.16 -12.00 -68.49
C ALA A 131 4.61 -11.23 -67.30
N TYR A 132 4.47 -9.91 -67.45
CA TYR A 132 3.84 -9.01 -66.50
C TYR A 132 2.60 -8.39 -67.14
N LEU A 133 1.41 -8.66 -66.59
CA LEU A 133 0.14 -8.27 -67.20
C LEU A 133 -0.63 -7.19 -66.39
N ASN A 134 -0.02 -6.52 -65.41
CA ASN A 134 -0.72 -5.58 -64.52
C ASN A 134 -0.26 -4.11 -64.58
N PRO A 135 -1.03 -3.17 -65.19
CA PRO A 135 -0.75 -1.73 -65.05
C PRO A 135 -1.88 -0.82 -64.51
N GLY A 136 -3.03 -1.30 -63.99
CA GLY A 136 -4.00 -0.40 -63.34
C GLY A 136 -5.46 -0.87 -63.15
N GLU A 137 -6.12 -0.26 -62.15
CA GLU A 137 -7.31 -0.69 -61.38
C GLU A 137 -8.66 -0.97 -62.09
N THR A 138 -8.80 -0.89 -63.42
CA THR A 138 -10.16 -0.77 -64.01
C THR A 138 -10.69 -1.92 -64.86
N ALA A 139 -10.00 -3.07 -65.03
CA ALA A 139 -10.49 -4.06 -66.00
C ALA A 139 -10.28 -5.57 -65.71
N HIS A 140 -9.84 -6.01 -64.53
CA HIS A 140 -9.41 -7.42 -64.33
C HIS A 140 -10.45 -8.38 -63.74
N GLY A 141 -11.68 -7.92 -63.52
CA GLY A 141 -12.75 -8.74 -62.93
C GLY A 141 -13.20 -9.95 -63.77
N ASN A 142 -12.78 -10.14 -65.02
CA ASN A 142 -13.24 -11.26 -65.86
C ASN A 142 -12.20 -12.37 -66.12
N LEU A 143 -10.94 -12.20 -65.72
CA LEU A 143 -9.90 -13.22 -65.93
C LEU A 143 -10.14 -14.39 -64.97
N GLU A 144 -10.38 -15.59 -65.49
CA GLU A 144 -10.66 -16.81 -64.71
C GLU A 144 -9.53 -17.85 -64.78
N LYS A 145 -8.79 -17.92 -65.90
CA LYS A 145 -7.71 -18.90 -66.11
C LYS A 145 -6.50 -18.34 -66.85
N VAL A 146 -5.29 -18.67 -66.37
CA VAL A 146 -4.01 -18.36 -67.04
C VAL A 146 -3.21 -19.64 -67.27
N THR A 147 -2.77 -19.87 -68.51
CA THR A 147 -1.80 -20.94 -68.84
C THR A 147 -0.46 -20.33 -69.21
N VAL A 148 0.62 -20.76 -68.56
CA VAL A 148 1.99 -20.23 -68.74
C VAL A 148 2.76 -21.06 -69.75
N GLY A 149 3.36 -20.43 -70.77
CA GLY A 149 4.22 -21.11 -71.73
C GLY A 149 5.52 -21.59 -71.10
N LYS A 150 6.04 -22.75 -71.53
CA LYS A 150 7.20 -23.41 -70.88
C LYS A 150 8.50 -22.58 -70.89
N ASN A 151 8.66 -21.64 -71.81
CA ASN A 151 9.86 -20.79 -71.91
C ASN A 151 9.84 -19.56 -70.97
N VAL A 152 8.71 -19.29 -70.31
CA VAL A 152 8.56 -18.13 -69.41
C VAL A 152 9.42 -18.36 -68.16
N ARG A 153 10.42 -17.50 -67.94
CA ARG A 153 11.33 -17.54 -66.79
C ARG A 153 10.87 -16.70 -65.60
N PHE A 154 10.09 -15.65 -65.86
CA PHE A 154 9.54 -14.78 -64.82
C PHE A 154 8.04 -14.52 -65.03
N LEU A 155 7.24 -14.81 -64.01
CA LEU A 155 5.81 -14.51 -63.99
C LEU A 155 5.56 -13.29 -63.09
N GLY A 156 4.98 -12.24 -63.67
CA GLY A 156 4.70 -10.96 -63.04
C GLY A 156 3.37 -10.91 -62.30
N ASP A 157 2.88 -9.69 -62.05
CA ASP A 157 1.77 -9.43 -61.13
C ASP A 157 0.38 -9.72 -61.73
N PHE A 158 -0.46 -10.47 -61.00
CA PHE A 158 -1.89 -10.73 -61.21
C PHE A 158 -2.73 -10.35 -59.95
N SER A 159 -2.19 -9.48 -59.09
CA SER A 159 -2.88 -9.00 -57.89
C SER A 159 -4.25 -8.40 -58.21
N GLY A 160 -5.23 -8.71 -57.36
CA GLY A 160 -6.59 -8.21 -57.48
C GLY A 160 -7.40 -8.81 -58.64
N CYS A 161 -6.92 -9.85 -59.33
CA CYS A 161 -7.73 -10.60 -60.27
C CYS A 161 -8.77 -11.46 -59.52
N GLU A 162 -9.87 -10.83 -59.07
CA GLU A 162 -10.86 -11.40 -58.15
C GLU A 162 -11.55 -12.68 -58.66
N ASN A 163 -11.53 -12.93 -59.98
CA ASN A 163 -12.13 -14.12 -60.59
C ASN A 163 -11.10 -15.17 -61.04
N LEU A 164 -9.79 -14.90 -60.91
CA LEU A 164 -8.74 -15.82 -61.33
C LEU A 164 -8.74 -17.05 -60.43
N SER A 165 -9.20 -18.18 -60.97
CA SER A 165 -9.47 -19.42 -60.22
C SER A 165 -8.52 -20.56 -60.55
N GLU A 166 -7.85 -20.50 -61.72
CA GLU A 166 -6.94 -21.54 -62.20
C GLU A 166 -5.69 -20.96 -62.86
N VAL A 167 -4.51 -21.44 -62.45
CA VAL A 167 -3.21 -21.12 -63.06
C VAL A 167 -2.54 -22.43 -63.45
N VAL A 168 -2.22 -22.58 -64.74
CA VAL A 168 -1.62 -23.80 -65.29
C VAL A 168 -0.17 -23.52 -65.66
N ILE A 169 0.76 -24.15 -64.95
CA ILE A 169 2.21 -24.08 -65.20
C ILE A 169 2.68 -25.49 -65.60
N PRO A 170 3.33 -25.66 -66.77
CA PRO A 170 3.85 -26.96 -67.21
C PRO A 170 4.92 -27.53 -66.27
N GLU A 171 5.01 -28.85 -66.14
CA GLU A 171 6.04 -29.52 -65.32
C GLU A 171 7.47 -29.23 -65.83
N ASP A 172 7.64 -29.10 -67.14
CA ASP A 172 8.91 -28.76 -67.82
C ASP A 172 9.13 -27.24 -67.96
N SER A 173 8.43 -26.43 -67.15
CA SER A 173 8.54 -24.97 -67.16
C SER A 173 9.95 -24.49 -66.79
N ALA A 174 10.45 -23.51 -67.55
CA ALA A 174 11.69 -22.78 -67.30
C ALA A 174 11.52 -21.64 -66.27
N LEU A 175 10.42 -21.61 -65.51
CA LEU A 175 10.16 -20.56 -64.54
C LEU A 175 11.18 -20.59 -63.39
N GLU A 176 11.82 -19.45 -63.16
CA GLU A 176 12.87 -19.24 -62.16
C GLU A 176 12.40 -18.35 -61.00
N ALA A 177 11.43 -17.46 -61.24
CA ALA A 177 10.94 -16.53 -60.24
C ALA A 177 9.50 -16.04 -60.51
N PHE A 178 8.84 -15.62 -59.43
CA PHE A 178 7.56 -14.91 -59.43
C PHE A 178 7.79 -13.44 -59.02
N GLY A 179 6.91 -12.54 -59.43
CA GLY A 179 6.88 -11.16 -58.95
C GLY A 179 6.27 -11.02 -57.56
N ASP A 180 6.59 -9.94 -56.86
CA ASP A 180 5.92 -9.59 -55.60
C ASP A 180 4.40 -9.53 -55.81
N LYS A 181 3.63 -10.06 -54.85
CA LYS A 181 2.15 -10.05 -54.90
C LYS A 181 1.52 -10.74 -56.12
N THR A 182 2.25 -11.62 -56.83
CA THR A 182 1.80 -12.27 -58.07
C THR A 182 0.32 -12.68 -58.07
N PHE A 183 -0.20 -13.29 -57.02
CA PHE A 183 -1.60 -13.75 -56.92
C PHE A 183 -2.35 -13.10 -55.74
N TYR A 184 -1.93 -11.94 -55.27
CA TYR A 184 -2.51 -11.24 -54.11
C TYR A 184 -4.03 -11.02 -54.26
N ASN A 185 -4.82 -11.45 -53.27
CA ASN A 185 -6.29 -11.37 -53.24
C ASN A 185 -6.98 -11.98 -54.49
N THR A 186 -6.46 -13.10 -55.01
CA THR A 186 -7.12 -13.87 -56.08
C THR A 186 -7.92 -15.06 -55.51
N VAL A 187 -8.68 -15.75 -56.37
CA VAL A 187 -9.52 -16.91 -55.99
C VAL A 187 -8.96 -18.23 -56.49
N ILE A 188 -7.65 -18.30 -56.76
CA ILE A 188 -6.97 -19.50 -57.26
C ILE A 188 -7.21 -20.68 -56.31
N SER A 189 -7.46 -21.85 -56.87
CA SER A 189 -7.75 -23.07 -56.09
C SER A 189 -6.52 -23.95 -55.83
N GLY A 190 -5.55 -23.89 -56.74
CA GLY A 190 -4.29 -24.64 -56.65
C GLY A 190 -3.14 -23.93 -57.37
N LEU A 191 -1.91 -24.21 -56.95
CA LEU A 191 -0.69 -23.65 -57.54
C LEU A 191 0.42 -24.71 -57.63
N PHE A 192 1.05 -24.83 -58.80
CA PHE A 192 2.23 -25.67 -59.01
C PHE A 192 3.50 -24.82 -59.08
N ILE A 193 4.53 -25.17 -58.32
CA ILE A 193 5.84 -24.51 -58.28
C ILE A 193 6.87 -25.39 -59.00
N PRO A 194 7.38 -24.97 -60.18
CA PRO A 194 8.35 -25.73 -60.96
C PRO A 194 9.76 -25.74 -60.35
N ALA A 195 10.59 -26.71 -60.76
CA ALA A 195 11.88 -27.01 -60.11
C ALA A 195 12.92 -25.88 -60.19
N GLY A 196 12.77 -24.94 -61.13
CA GLY A 196 13.67 -23.80 -61.33
C GLY A 196 13.52 -22.69 -60.27
N VAL A 197 12.39 -22.64 -59.56
CA VAL A 197 12.08 -21.56 -58.62
C VAL A 197 12.90 -21.69 -57.33
N THR A 198 13.65 -20.64 -56.99
CA THR A 198 14.54 -20.62 -55.82
C THR A 198 13.99 -19.85 -54.62
N GLU A 199 13.05 -18.93 -54.86
CA GLU A 199 12.40 -18.10 -53.84
C GLU A 199 10.93 -17.83 -54.21
N LEU A 200 10.04 -17.90 -53.22
CA LEU A 200 8.69 -17.34 -53.32
C LEU A 200 8.71 -15.92 -52.75
N PRO A 201 8.23 -14.90 -53.48
CA PRO A 201 8.29 -13.52 -53.05
C PRO A 201 7.27 -13.19 -51.94
N ALA A 202 7.43 -12.02 -51.34
CA ALA A 202 6.54 -11.56 -50.28
C ALA A 202 5.11 -11.33 -50.80
N ASN A 203 4.12 -11.67 -49.97
CA ASN A 203 2.69 -11.49 -50.23
C ASN A 203 2.17 -12.19 -51.51
N MET A 204 2.90 -13.17 -52.06
CA MET A 204 2.59 -13.79 -53.36
C MET A 204 1.15 -14.28 -53.47
N CYS A 205 0.64 -14.99 -52.47
CA CYS A 205 -0.73 -15.53 -52.40
C CYS A 205 -1.49 -15.02 -51.15
N TYR A 206 -1.17 -13.82 -50.67
CA TYR A 206 -1.89 -13.21 -49.55
C TYR A 206 -3.40 -13.09 -49.88
N GLY A 207 -4.26 -13.47 -48.95
CA GLY A 207 -5.72 -13.38 -49.11
C GLY A 207 -6.33 -14.33 -50.14
N CYS A 208 -5.59 -15.32 -50.63
CA CYS A 208 -6.08 -16.36 -51.56
C CYS A 208 -6.96 -17.39 -50.85
N LYS A 209 -8.16 -17.01 -50.44
CA LYS A 209 -9.04 -17.80 -49.55
C LYS A 209 -9.50 -19.15 -50.13
N ASN A 210 -9.42 -19.33 -51.45
CA ASN A 210 -9.78 -20.58 -52.13
C ASN A 210 -8.56 -21.48 -52.42
N LEU A 211 -7.33 -21.00 -52.18
CA LEU A 211 -6.12 -21.75 -52.46
C LEU A 211 -5.98 -22.88 -51.45
N THR A 212 -6.32 -24.10 -51.85
CA THR A 212 -6.32 -25.27 -50.97
C THR A 212 -5.10 -26.16 -51.15
N THR A 213 -4.43 -26.06 -52.31
CA THR A 213 -3.29 -26.92 -52.68
C THR A 213 -2.13 -26.12 -53.28
N VAL A 214 -0.92 -26.37 -52.79
CA VAL A 214 0.33 -25.94 -53.43
C VAL A 214 1.21 -27.18 -53.59
N THR A 215 1.74 -27.39 -54.79
CA THR A 215 2.57 -28.55 -55.13
C THR A 215 3.91 -28.08 -55.69
N PHE A 216 4.96 -28.87 -55.47
CA PHE A 216 6.32 -28.57 -55.91
C PHE A 216 6.81 -29.67 -56.85
N ALA A 217 7.59 -29.30 -57.86
CA ALA A 217 8.23 -30.26 -58.76
C ALA A 217 9.27 -31.13 -58.02
N GLU A 218 9.48 -32.35 -58.53
CA GLU A 218 10.57 -33.22 -58.08
C GLU A 218 11.92 -32.51 -58.26
N GLY A 219 12.78 -32.57 -57.24
CA GLY A 219 14.08 -31.87 -57.27
C GLY A 219 13.97 -30.35 -57.18
N SER A 220 12.90 -29.83 -56.56
CA SER A 220 12.72 -28.41 -56.25
C SER A 220 13.99 -27.76 -55.69
N LYS A 221 14.29 -26.55 -56.17
CA LYS A 221 15.42 -25.73 -55.72
C LYS A 221 15.00 -24.62 -54.76
N LEU A 222 13.77 -24.67 -54.23
CA LEU A 222 13.22 -23.62 -53.40
C LEU A 222 13.97 -23.54 -52.06
N THR A 223 14.55 -22.39 -51.75
CA THR A 223 15.32 -22.17 -50.52
C THR A 223 14.67 -21.19 -49.55
N LYS A 224 13.79 -20.31 -50.03
CA LYS A 224 13.20 -19.22 -49.26
C LYS A 224 11.73 -18.98 -49.61
N ILE A 225 10.90 -18.74 -48.60
CA ILE A 225 9.52 -18.27 -48.75
C ILE A 225 9.42 -16.89 -48.10
N GLY A 226 8.97 -15.90 -48.86
CA GLY A 226 8.88 -14.50 -48.46
C GLY A 226 7.82 -14.21 -47.40
N GLU A 227 7.91 -13.04 -46.79
CA GLU A 227 6.97 -12.57 -45.77
C GLU A 227 5.52 -12.60 -46.28
N SER A 228 4.62 -13.10 -45.45
CA SER A 228 3.18 -13.17 -45.71
C SER A 228 2.79 -13.86 -47.04
N ALA A 229 3.64 -14.74 -47.58
CA ALA A 229 3.43 -15.33 -48.90
C ALA A 229 2.12 -16.10 -49.03
N PHE A 230 1.60 -16.70 -47.95
CA PHE A 230 0.35 -17.47 -47.94
C PHE A 230 -0.63 -17.03 -46.84
N THR A 231 -0.45 -15.84 -46.24
CA THR A 231 -1.34 -15.32 -45.21
C THR A 231 -2.80 -15.27 -45.68
N GLU A 232 -3.74 -15.66 -44.83
CA GLU A 232 -5.18 -15.74 -45.15
C GLU A 232 -5.53 -16.64 -46.35
N SER A 233 -4.66 -17.59 -46.71
CA SER A 233 -4.96 -18.57 -47.74
C SER A 233 -5.86 -19.71 -47.23
N GLY A 234 -6.56 -20.37 -48.16
CA GLY A 234 -7.40 -21.54 -47.85
C GLY A 234 -6.63 -22.83 -47.60
N LEU A 235 -5.30 -22.78 -47.43
CA LEU A 235 -4.45 -23.97 -47.42
C LEU A 235 -4.83 -24.88 -46.26
N THR A 236 -5.05 -26.15 -46.57
CA THR A 236 -5.35 -27.20 -45.58
C THR A 236 -4.17 -28.12 -45.30
N SER A 237 -3.23 -28.22 -46.25
CA SER A 237 -1.96 -28.92 -46.15
C SER A 237 -0.96 -28.32 -47.13
N ILE A 238 0.33 -28.40 -46.80
CA ILE A 238 1.43 -28.07 -47.71
C ILE A 238 2.66 -28.91 -47.36
N GLU A 239 3.29 -29.52 -48.37
CA GLU A 239 4.55 -30.27 -48.21
C GLU A 239 5.71 -29.38 -48.62
N LEU A 240 6.46 -28.86 -47.64
CA LEU A 240 7.62 -28.00 -47.92
C LEU A 240 8.80 -28.85 -48.42
N PRO A 241 9.49 -28.45 -49.51
CA PRO A 241 10.72 -29.12 -49.95
C PRO A 241 11.83 -29.07 -48.88
N ASP A 242 12.62 -30.13 -48.75
CA ASP A 242 13.76 -30.21 -47.82
C ASP A 242 14.83 -29.13 -48.04
N THR A 243 14.84 -28.51 -49.23
CA THR A 243 15.74 -27.41 -49.60
C THR A 243 15.39 -26.07 -48.95
N VAL A 244 14.18 -25.92 -48.38
CA VAL A 244 13.74 -24.68 -47.75
C VAL A 244 14.50 -24.47 -46.45
N THR A 245 15.23 -23.35 -46.38
CA THR A 245 16.09 -23.00 -45.23
C THR A 245 15.64 -21.72 -44.53
N LYS A 246 14.73 -20.94 -45.14
CA LYS A 246 14.27 -19.64 -44.63
C LYS A 246 12.78 -19.42 -44.90
N LEU A 247 12.08 -18.99 -43.86
CA LEU A 247 10.73 -18.46 -43.94
C LEU A 247 10.75 -16.96 -43.63
N GLY A 248 9.81 -16.19 -44.19
CA GLY A 248 9.51 -14.82 -43.78
C GLY A 248 8.56 -14.81 -42.57
N ALA A 249 8.31 -13.62 -42.02
CA ALA A 249 7.28 -13.46 -41.00
C ALA A 249 5.88 -13.74 -41.57
N ASN A 250 4.95 -14.18 -40.72
CA ASN A 250 3.52 -14.34 -41.03
C ASN A 250 3.17 -15.27 -42.22
N VAL A 251 4.08 -16.13 -42.70
CA VAL A 251 3.93 -16.86 -43.98
C VAL A 251 2.60 -17.59 -44.10
N PHE A 252 2.15 -18.26 -43.04
CA PHE A 252 0.90 -19.04 -43.00
C PHE A 252 -0.12 -18.48 -42.01
N THR A 253 -0.01 -17.21 -41.57
CA THR A 253 -0.97 -16.62 -40.63
C THR A 253 -2.40 -16.74 -41.15
N ASN A 254 -3.33 -17.17 -40.29
CA ASN A 254 -4.75 -17.35 -40.61
C ASN A 254 -5.02 -18.32 -41.79
N CYS A 255 -4.17 -19.35 -41.94
CA CYS A 255 -4.42 -20.49 -42.83
C CYS A 255 -5.26 -21.58 -42.14
N LYS A 256 -5.75 -22.55 -42.92
CA LYS A 256 -6.56 -23.68 -42.43
C LYS A 256 -5.77 -24.98 -42.34
N LEU A 257 -4.45 -24.88 -42.15
CA LEU A 257 -3.56 -26.04 -42.10
C LEU A 257 -4.00 -26.98 -40.97
N ALA A 258 -4.13 -28.28 -41.26
CA ALA A 258 -4.43 -29.29 -40.24
C ALA A 258 -3.16 -29.79 -39.55
N GLU A 259 -2.10 -29.99 -40.34
CA GLU A 259 -0.77 -30.38 -39.88
C GLU A 259 0.32 -29.73 -40.75
N ILE A 260 1.53 -29.59 -40.21
CA ILE A 260 2.71 -29.12 -40.94
C ILE A 260 3.97 -29.87 -40.53
N ALA A 261 4.78 -30.27 -41.51
CA ALA A 261 6.13 -30.78 -41.31
C ALA A 261 7.14 -29.73 -41.77
N LEU A 262 8.04 -29.33 -40.89
CA LEU A 262 9.08 -28.34 -41.16
C LEU A 262 10.38 -29.04 -41.60
N PRO A 263 11.06 -28.55 -42.65
CA PRO A 263 12.31 -29.13 -43.13
C PRO A 263 13.43 -29.15 -42.08
N ASP A 264 14.28 -30.17 -42.12
CA ASP A 264 15.46 -30.28 -41.24
C ASP A 264 16.45 -29.12 -41.40
N ALA A 265 16.52 -28.50 -42.58
CA ALA A 265 17.42 -27.39 -42.88
C ALA A 265 16.91 -26.01 -42.37
N LEU A 266 15.69 -25.94 -41.84
CA LEU A 266 15.09 -24.71 -41.36
C LEU A 266 15.61 -24.36 -39.96
N ALA A 267 16.38 -23.27 -39.86
CA ALA A 267 17.01 -22.85 -38.60
C ALA A 267 16.07 -22.06 -37.65
N GLU A 268 15.06 -21.39 -38.20
CA GLU A 268 14.19 -20.44 -37.48
C GLU A 268 12.75 -20.52 -37.98
N ILE A 269 11.79 -20.47 -37.06
CA ILE A 269 10.38 -20.15 -37.33
C ILE A 269 10.18 -18.68 -36.96
N PRO A 270 9.98 -17.77 -37.93
CA PRO A 270 9.79 -16.35 -37.64
C PRO A 270 8.51 -16.04 -36.88
N GLN A 271 8.38 -14.79 -36.41
CA GLN A 271 7.20 -14.30 -35.72
C GLN A 271 5.90 -14.51 -36.52
N TYR A 272 4.83 -14.86 -35.80
CA TYR A 272 3.46 -15.07 -36.32
C TYR A 272 3.29 -16.10 -37.44
N THR A 273 4.32 -16.90 -37.77
CA THR A 273 4.33 -17.77 -38.97
C THR A 273 3.08 -18.63 -39.12
N PHE A 274 2.54 -19.19 -38.03
CA PHE A 274 1.33 -20.01 -37.99
C PHE A 274 0.24 -19.42 -37.08
N ALA A 275 0.32 -18.12 -36.74
CA ALA A 275 -0.67 -17.49 -35.87
C ALA A 275 -2.08 -17.58 -36.46
N TYR A 276 -3.09 -17.83 -35.63
CA TYR A 276 -4.50 -17.97 -36.00
C TYR A 276 -4.79 -19.13 -36.97
N CYS A 277 -3.86 -20.09 -37.12
CA CYS A 277 -4.15 -21.36 -37.79
C CYS A 277 -4.98 -22.27 -36.86
N THR A 278 -6.25 -21.91 -36.67
CA THR A 278 -7.17 -22.55 -35.71
C THR A 278 -7.49 -24.03 -35.97
N SER A 279 -7.03 -24.59 -37.10
CA SER A 279 -7.14 -26.03 -37.41
C SER A 279 -5.83 -26.79 -37.23
N LEU A 280 -4.72 -26.09 -36.96
CA LEU A 280 -3.38 -26.69 -36.88
C LEU A 280 -3.25 -27.45 -35.57
N SER A 281 -3.40 -28.77 -35.65
CA SER A 281 -3.39 -29.68 -34.49
C SER A 281 -2.06 -30.38 -34.29
N LYS A 282 -1.21 -30.42 -35.33
CA LYS A 282 0.06 -31.13 -35.31
C LYS A 282 1.16 -30.38 -36.05
N VAL A 283 2.30 -30.23 -35.40
CA VAL A 283 3.53 -29.69 -35.98
C VAL A 283 4.65 -30.71 -35.81
N THR A 284 5.41 -30.96 -36.88
CA THR A 284 6.66 -31.73 -36.82
C THR A 284 7.82 -30.77 -37.06
N PHE A 285 8.65 -30.55 -36.04
CA PHE A 285 9.82 -29.68 -36.14
C PHE A 285 11.00 -30.41 -36.80
N GLY A 286 11.74 -29.69 -37.64
CA GLY A 286 13.01 -30.17 -38.20
C GLY A 286 14.13 -30.20 -37.15
N SER A 287 15.06 -31.13 -37.30
CA SER A 287 16.18 -31.34 -36.36
C SER A 287 17.21 -30.21 -36.32
N GLY A 288 17.23 -29.32 -37.33
CA GLY A 288 18.09 -28.14 -37.38
C GLY A 288 17.49 -26.87 -36.76
N LEU A 289 16.26 -26.93 -36.23
CA LEU A 289 15.57 -25.76 -35.69
C LEU A 289 16.24 -25.24 -34.41
N THR A 290 16.59 -23.95 -34.38
CA THR A 290 17.27 -23.31 -33.25
C THR A 290 16.42 -22.26 -32.55
N SER A 291 15.46 -21.63 -33.24
CA SER A 291 14.64 -20.56 -32.69
C SER A 291 13.18 -20.59 -33.16
N ILE A 292 12.28 -20.25 -32.24
CA ILE A 292 10.85 -20.03 -32.50
C ILE A 292 10.53 -18.57 -32.14
N GLY A 293 10.01 -17.80 -33.08
CA GLY A 293 9.75 -16.37 -32.94
C GLY A 293 8.49 -16.02 -32.13
N ASP A 294 8.32 -14.73 -31.86
CA ASP A 294 7.19 -14.19 -31.11
C ASP A 294 5.85 -14.58 -31.77
N PHE A 295 4.88 -15.06 -30.98
CA PHE A 295 3.53 -15.44 -31.42
C PHE A 295 3.46 -16.44 -32.58
N ALA A 296 4.52 -17.22 -32.82
CA ALA A 296 4.63 -18.10 -33.99
C ALA A 296 3.46 -19.09 -34.16
N PHE A 297 2.89 -19.60 -33.06
CA PHE A 297 1.80 -20.58 -33.01
C PHE A 297 0.61 -20.08 -32.17
N GLN A 298 0.47 -18.76 -32.00
CA GLN A 298 -0.65 -18.18 -31.27
C GLN A 298 -2.00 -18.64 -31.87
N ASP A 299 -3.00 -18.92 -31.04
CA ASP A 299 -4.37 -19.26 -31.47
C ASP A 299 -4.43 -20.45 -32.45
N THR A 300 -3.59 -21.46 -32.21
CA THR A 300 -3.60 -22.75 -32.93
C THR A 300 -4.35 -23.83 -32.14
N ALA A 301 -4.49 -25.03 -32.71
CA ALA A 301 -5.18 -26.16 -32.09
C ALA A 301 -4.22 -27.30 -31.72
N ILE A 302 -2.94 -27.01 -31.50
CA ILE A 302 -1.91 -28.01 -31.23
C ILE A 302 -2.23 -28.76 -29.94
N GLU A 303 -2.30 -30.09 -30.00
CA GLU A 303 -2.61 -30.93 -28.85
C GLU A 303 -1.36 -31.37 -28.07
N GLU A 304 -0.28 -31.68 -28.81
CA GLU A 304 1.00 -32.16 -28.29
C GLU A 304 2.14 -31.33 -28.89
N LEU A 305 2.99 -30.78 -28.02
CA LEU A 305 4.12 -29.95 -28.39
C LEU A 305 5.43 -30.56 -27.90
N VAL A 306 6.26 -31.04 -28.84
CA VAL A 306 7.60 -31.57 -28.56
C VAL A 306 8.64 -30.61 -29.10
N ILE A 307 9.22 -29.77 -28.24
CA ILE A 307 10.29 -28.84 -28.60
C ILE A 307 11.62 -29.62 -28.75
N PRO A 308 12.29 -29.58 -29.92
CA PRO A 308 13.53 -30.31 -30.15
C PRO A 308 14.69 -29.87 -29.25
N ASP A 309 15.64 -30.77 -29.00
CA ASP A 309 16.89 -30.50 -28.26
C ASP A 309 17.75 -29.39 -28.90
N SER A 310 17.59 -29.12 -30.19
CA SER A 310 18.31 -28.08 -30.93
C SER A 310 17.81 -26.65 -30.66
N VAL A 311 16.60 -26.51 -30.11
CA VAL A 311 15.99 -25.19 -29.86
C VAL A 311 16.63 -24.55 -28.64
N VAL A 312 17.14 -23.34 -28.83
CA VAL A 312 17.82 -22.54 -27.79
C VAL A 312 17.07 -21.25 -27.45
N PHE A 313 16.04 -20.90 -28.23
CA PHE A 313 15.26 -19.67 -28.04
C PHE A 313 13.78 -19.86 -28.42
N ILE A 314 12.88 -19.39 -27.56
CA ILE A 314 11.44 -19.28 -27.81
C ILE A 314 11.02 -17.83 -27.51
N GLY A 315 10.36 -17.21 -28.48
CA GLY A 315 9.86 -15.83 -28.42
C GLY A 315 8.63 -15.66 -27.54
N ARG A 316 8.27 -14.40 -27.29
CA ARG A 316 7.14 -14.02 -26.44
C ARG A 316 5.82 -14.51 -27.03
N GLY A 317 4.95 -15.08 -26.20
CA GLY A 317 3.66 -15.58 -26.62
C GLY A 317 3.70 -16.60 -27.77
N ALA A 318 4.84 -17.25 -28.03
CA ALA A 318 5.01 -18.16 -29.17
C ALA A 318 3.93 -19.24 -29.24
N PHE A 319 3.40 -19.67 -28.10
CA PHE A 319 2.34 -20.67 -27.96
C PHE A 319 1.12 -20.12 -27.21
N ASN A 320 0.83 -18.82 -27.28
CA ASN A 320 -0.28 -18.19 -26.55
C ASN A 320 -1.66 -18.67 -27.05
N ASN A 321 -2.58 -18.91 -26.12
CA ASN A 321 -3.99 -19.24 -26.37
C ASN A 321 -4.22 -20.50 -27.21
N ILE A 322 -3.46 -21.57 -26.92
CA ILE A 322 -3.66 -22.91 -27.48
C ILE A 322 -4.53 -23.71 -26.52
N GLU A 323 -5.84 -23.46 -26.55
CA GLU A 323 -6.81 -24.15 -25.67
C GLU A 323 -6.81 -25.68 -25.82
N ALA A 324 -6.35 -26.19 -26.97
CA ALA A 324 -6.23 -27.62 -27.28
C ALA A 324 -4.97 -28.29 -26.69
N LEU A 325 -4.00 -27.53 -26.18
CA LEU A 325 -2.74 -28.06 -25.70
C LEU A 325 -2.95 -28.93 -24.46
N ARG A 326 -2.40 -30.15 -24.47
CA ARG A 326 -2.48 -31.13 -23.37
C ARG A 326 -1.10 -31.61 -22.91
N SER A 327 -0.14 -31.69 -23.83
CA SER A 327 1.21 -32.19 -23.56
C SER A 327 2.28 -31.24 -24.09
N VAL A 328 3.26 -30.93 -23.24
CA VAL A 328 4.43 -30.11 -23.59
C VAL A 328 5.70 -30.81 -23.13
N SER A 329 6.64 -31.03 -24.06
CA SER A 329 7.99 -31.52 -23.78
C SER A 329 9.02 -30.49 -24.23
N ILE A 330 9.88 -30.05 -23.31
CA ILE A 330 10.93 -29.06 -23.55
C ILE A 330 12.26 -29.75 -23.86
N GLY A 331 12.90 -29.42 -24.97
CA GLY A 331 14.22 -29.93 -25.35
C GLY A 331 15.37 -29.42 -24.47
N LYS A 332 16.52 -30.10 -24.52
CA LYS A 332 17.71 -29.81 -23.69
C LYS A 332 18.50 -28.56 -24.08
N GLY A 333 18.29 -28.02 -25.28
CA GLY A 333 18.98 -26.83 -25.76
C GLY A 333 18.58 -25.55 -25.02
N LEU A 334 17.40 -25.53 -24.40
CA LEU A 334 16.82 -24.34 -23.79
C LEU A 334 17.39 -24.12 -22.37
N LYS A 335 17.98 -22.94 -22.14
CA LYS A 335 18.48 -22.52 -20.83
C LYS A 335 17.46 -21.79 -19.97
N GLU A 336 16.61 -21.00 -20.61
CA GLU A 336 15.56 -20.22 -19.96
C GLU A 336 14.27 -20.43 -20.73
N LEU A 337 13.24 -20.85 -20.00
CA LEU A 337 11.88 -20.92 -20.51
C LEU A 337 11.23 -19.60 -20.12
N GLY A 338 11.01 -18.69 -21.07
CA GLY A 338 10.36 -17.39 -20.83
C GLY A 338 11.27 -16.20 -21.07
N GLY A 339 11.14 -15.61 -22.26
CA GLY A 339 11.84 -14.39 -22.61
C GLY A 339 11.10 -13.15 -22.08
N CYS A 340 11.44 -12.69 -20.88
CA CYS A 340 11.35 -11.26 -20.58
C CYS A 340 12.76 -10.70 -20.60
N ILE A 341 13.09 -9.95 -21.65
CA ILE A 341 14.31 -9.15 -21.68
C ILE A 341 14.02 -7.87 -20.90
N ASP A 342 14.82 -7.63 -19.85
CA ASP A 342 14.93 -6.35 -19.16
C ASP A 342 14.98 -5.20 -20.17
N LEU A 343 13.95 -4.37 -20.17
CA LEU A 343 14.00 -3.03 -20.71
C LEU A 343 13.68 -2.09 -19.56
N ASN A 344 14.75 -1.60 -18.92
CA ASN A 344 14.83 -0.40 -18.08
C ASN A 344 13.47 0.22 -17.68
N ASP A 345 13.07 0.06 -16.42
CA ASP A 345 12.14 0.88 -15.62
C ASP A 345 10.75 1.33 -16.16
N ASP A 346 10.36 1.04 -17.41
CA ASP A 346 9.14 1.63 -18.01
C ASP A 346 8.08 0.58 -18.44
N GLY A 347 7.79 -0.41 -17.60
CA GLY A 347 6.52 -1.15 -17.65
C GLY A 347 6.27 -2.00 -18.91
N VAL A 348 7.09 -3.03 -19.13
CA VAL A 348 6.80 -4.08 -20.13
C VAL A 348 5.86 -5.12 -19.54
N ILE A 349 4.75 -5.38 -20.25
CA ILE A 349 3.90 -6.55 -20.03
C ILE A 349 4.73 -7.79 -20.42
N CYS A 350 5.12 -8.59 -19.44
CA CYS A 350 5.62 -9.94 -19.71
C CYS A 350 4.50 -10.69 -20.43
N VAL A 351 4.77 -11.22 -21.64
CA VAL A 351 3.84 -12.10 -22.35
C VAL A 351 4.47 -13.50 -22.32
N PRO A 352 4.04 -14.35 -21.37
CA PRO A 352 4.52 -15.73 -21.25
C PRO A 352 4.39 -16.51 -22.56
N CYS A 353 5.25 -17.52 -22.74
CA CYS A 353 5.20 -18.35 -23.94
C CYS A 353 3.91 -19.18 -24.03
N PHE A 354 3.35 -19.59 -22.88
CA PHE A 354 2.16 -20.45 -22.75
C PHE A 354 0.98 -19.76 -22.03
N GLN A 355 0.81 -18.46 -22.27
CA GLN A 355 -0.26 -17.70 -21.62
C GLN A 355 -1.65 -18.22 -22.07
N ASN A 356 -2.58 -18.40 -21.12
CA ASN A 356 -3.94 -18.91 -21.33
C ASN A 356 -4.05 -20.37 -21.80
N ASP A 357 -2.97 -21.16 -21.71
CA ASP A 357 -2.99 -22.59 -22.07
C ASP A 357 -3.49 -23.46 -20.91
N VAL A 358 -4.74 -23.23 -20.52
CA VAL A 358 -5.31 -23.73 -19.25
C VAL A 358 -5.41 -25.25 -19.12
N ASN A 359 -5.23 -25.99 -20.22
CA ASN A 359 -5.50 -27.42 -20.30
C ASN A 359 -4.25 -28.31 -20.35
N ILE A 360 -3.05 -27.79 -20.08
CA ILE A 360 -1.83 -28.62 -20.02
C ILE A 360 -1.98 -29.64 -18.88
N GLU A 361 -1.92 -30.92 -19.23
CA GLU A 361 -2.01 -32.06 -18.30
C GLU A 361 -0.63 -32.66 -18.02
N THR A 362 0.26 -32.65 -19.03
CA THR A 362 1.62 -33.20 -18.92
C THR A 362 2.65 -32.16 -19.34
N LEU A 363 3.64 -31.93 -18.48
CA LEU A 363 4.75 -31.01 -18.71
C LEU A 363 6.09 -31.69 -18.40
N GLU A 364 6.88 -31.95 -19.44
CA GLU A 364 8.22 -32.51 -19.31
C GLU A 364 9.28 -31.40 -19.46
N LEU A 365 9.93 -31.06 -18.35
CA LEU A 365 11.05 -30.12 -18.31
C LEU A 365 12.38 -30.88 -18.45
N SER A 366 13.33 -30.33 -19.20
CA SER A 366 14.64 -30.99 -19.42
C SER A 366 15.72 -30.55 -18.42
N GLU A 367 16.71 -31.43 -18.21
CA GLU A 367 17.97 -31.16 -17.49
C GLU A 367 18.92 -30.16 -18.22
N GLY A 368 18.43 -29.48 -19.25
CA GLY A 368 19.13 -28.33 -19.85
C GLY A 368 18.75 -27.00 -19.17
N LEU A 369 17.56 -26.95 -18.57
CA LEU A 369 16.87 -25.75 -18.13
C LEU A 369 17.44 -25.21 -16.81
N GLU A 370 17.79 -23.92 -16.78
CA GLU A 370 18.34 -23.24 -15.61
C GLU A 370 17.33 -22.27 -14.98
N LYS A 371 16.39 -21.73 -15.76
CA LYS A 371 15.38 -20.78 -15.29
C LYS A 371 14.01 -21.06 -15.89
N ILE A 372 13.00 -21.05 -15.04
CA ILE A 372 11.58 -20.97 -15.41
C ILE A 372 11.17 -19.51 -15.22
N GLY A 373 10.72 -18.87 -16.29
CA GLY A 373 10.37 -17.45 -16.33
C GLY A 373 9.06 -17.14 -15.64
N ASP A 374 8.80 -15.84 -15.49
CA ASP A 374 7.61 -15.32 -14.82
C ASP A 374 6.34 -15.67 -15.62
N GLU A 375 5.26 -15.95 -14.88
CA GLU A 375 3.91 -16.25 -15.41
C GLU A 375 3.85 -17.40 -16.44
N MET A 376 4.90 -18.23 -16.53
CA MET A 376 5.10 -19.19 -17.62
C MET A 376 3.90 -20.11 -17.88
N PHE A 377 3.36 -20.69 -16.81
CA PHE A 377 2.23 -21.62 -16.81
C PHE A 377 1.10 -21.10 -15.93
N LYS A 378 0.98 -19.77 -15.82
CA LYS A 378 -0.11 -19.12 -15.11
C LYS A 378 -1.46 -19.59 -15.69
N TRP A 379 -2.40 -19.95 -14.82
CA TRP A 379 -3.69 -20.58 -15.15
C TRP A 379 -3.64 -21.99 -15.78
N SER A 380 -2.48 -22.64 -15.91
CA SER A 380 -2.41 -24.04 -16.33
C SER A 380 -2.99 -24.93 -15.22
N GLY A 381 -4.22 -25.39 -15.39
CA GLY A 381 -5.05 -25.91 -14.29
C GLY A 381 -4.91 -27.40 -14.00
N LYS A 382 -3.96 -28.14 -14.60
CA LYS A 382 -3.89 -29.61 -14.50
C LYS A 382 -2.48 -30.23 -14.56
N ILE A 383 -1.41 -29.46 -14.42
CA ILE A 383 -0.05 -30.00 -14.58
C ILE A 383 0.26 -30.97 -13.43
N GLU A 384 0.13 -32.28 -13.67
CA GLU A 384 0.30 -33.31 -12.64
C GLU A 384 0.88 -34.63 -13.20
N PRO A 385 1.97 -35.17 -12.62
CA PRO A 385 2.85 -34.56 -11.61
C PRO A 385 3.83 -33.54 -12.23
N LEU A 386 4.21 -32.50 -11.47
CA LEU A 386 5.27 -31.58 -11.86
C LEU A 386 6.61 -31.99 -11.25
N VAL A 387 7.61 -32.22 -12.11
CA VAL A 387 9.00 -32.50 -11.70
C VAL A 387 9.89 -31.33 -12.11
N ILE A 388 10.51 -30.67 -11.13
CA ILE A 388 11.51 -29.62 -11.36
C ILE A 388 12.89 -30.27 -11.58
N PRO A 389 13.54 -30.11 -12.74
CA PRO A 389 14.85 -30.70 -13.05
C PRO A 389 15.97 -30.22 -12.12
N SER A 390 17.05 -31.00 -12.03
CA SER A 390 18.15 -30.71 -11.10
C SER A 390 18.89 -29.42 -11.44
N THR A 391 18.89 -29.03 -12.73
CA THR A 391 19.58 -27.84 -13.24
C THR A 391 18.84 -26.52 -13.00
N VAL A 392 17.56 -26.55 -12.61
CA VAL A 392 16.78 -25.32 -12.40
C VAL A 392 17.27 -24.60 -11.14
N LYS A 393 17.72 -23.36 -11.33
CA LYS A 393 18.19 -22.46 -10.25
C LYS A 393 17.11 -21.48 -9.82
N HIS A 394 16.23 -21.09 -10.74
CA HIS A 394 15.24 -20.03 -10.50
C HIS A 394 13.86 -20.43 -11.02
N ILE A 395 12.86 -20.29 -10.14
CA ILE A 395 11.45 -20.41 -10.47
C ILE A 395 10.82 -19.03 -10.36
N GLY A 396 10.43 -18.46 -11.51
CA GLY A 396 9.97 -17.09 -11.68
C GLY A 396 8.67 -16.74 -10.96
N ARG A 397 8.35 -15.44 -10.95
CA ARG A 397 7.15 -14.90 -10.31
C ARG A 397 5.89 -15.46 -10.95
N ALA A 398 4.96 -15.97 -10.15
CA ALA A 398 3.72 -16.59 -10.64
C ALA A 398 3.93 -17.65 -11.74
N ALA A 399 5.10 -18.32 -11.78
CA ALA A 399 5.43 -19.28 -12.84
C ALA A 399 4.40 -20.42 -12.96
N PHE A 400 3.84 -20.86 -11.83
CA PHE A 400 2.79 -21.90 -11.75
C PHE A 400 1.59 -21.47 -10.90
N GLY A 401 1.56 -20.22 -10.41
CA GLY A 401 0.56 -19.71 -9.48
C GLY A 401 -0.68 -19.10 -10.16
N GLY A 402 -1.81 -19.10 -9.44
CA GLY A 402 -3.05 -18.47 -9.87
C GLY A 402 -3.24 -17.10 -9.23
N PHE A 403 -3.34 -16.04 -10.04
CA PHE A 403 -3.49 -14.69 -9.50
C PHE A 403 -4.90 -14.47 -8.90
N ASN A 404 -4.94 -13.96 -7.67
CA ASN A 404 -6.14 -13.43 -7.01
C ASN A 404 -6.50 -12.05 -7.60
N GLY A 405 -7.11 -12.04 -8.78
CA GLY A 405 -7.80 -10.86 -9.32
C GLY A 405 -9.28 -10.92 -8.98
N ILE A 406 -9.70 -10.27 -7.89
CA ILE A 406 -11.10 -9.87 -7.59
C ILE A 406 -12.17 -10.92 -7.95
N GLY A 407 -12.31 -11.97 -7.12
CA GLY A 407 -13.55 -12.79 -7.08
C GLY A 407 -13.54 -14.14 -7.81
N GLY A 408 -12.40 -14.65 -8.29
CA GLY A 408 -12.28 -16.02 -8.79
C GLY A 408 -11.81 -16.99 -7.69
N SER A 409 -12.65 -17.96 -7.31
CA SER A 409 -12.38 -18.98 -6.30
C SER A 409 -11.70 -20.25 -6.84
N GLU A 410 -11.04 -20.17 -7.99
CA GLU A 410 -10.53 -21.38 -8.67
C GLU A 410 -9.14 -21.73 -8.14
N VAL A 411 -9.11 -22.77 -7.31
CA VAL A 411 -7.88 -23.42 -6.82
C VAL A 411 -7.09 -23.96 -8.02
N HIS A 412 -5.78 -23.69 -8.08
CA HIS A 412 -4.92 -24.32 -9.08
C HIS A 412 -4.76 -25.81 -8.78
N ALA A 413 -5.05 -26.69 -9.74
CA ALA A 413 -4.95 -28.14 -9.55
C ALA A 413 -3.52 -28.68 -9.69
N LEU A 414 -2.51 -27.95 -9.20
CA LEU A 414 -1.19 -28.52 -8.97
C LEU A 414 -1.20 -29.18 -7.58
N SER A 415 -1.33 -30.51 -7.50
CA SER A 415 -1.31 -31.23 -6.22
C SER A 415 -0.03 -32.02 -5.92
N GLU A 416 0.77 -32.33 -6.95
CA GLU A 416 2.03 -33.07 -6.81
C GLU A 416 3.21 -32.29 -7.43
N LEU A 417 4.11 -31.82 -6.55
CA LEU A 417 5.35 -31.12 -6.89
C LEU A 417 6.55 -31.90 -6.34
N THR A 418 7.48 -32.25 -7.22
CA THR A 418 8.73 -32.92 -6.84
C THR A 418 9.93 -32.22 -7.45
N PHE A 419 11.08 -32.35 -6.79
CA PHE A 419 12.36 -31.81 -7.25
C PHE A 419 13.32 -32.98 -7.50
N ALA A 420 14.03 -32.95 -8.63
CA ALA A 420 15.04 -33.96 -8.93
C ALA A 420 16.19 -33.95 -7.88
N GLU A 421 16.84 -35.11 -7.71
CA GLU A 421 18.00 -35.22 -6.83
C GLU A 421 19.12 -34.27 -7.25
N ASN A 422 19.91 -33.78 -6.27
CA ASN A 422 21.01 -32.84 -6.49
C ASN A 422 20.57 -31.49 -7.09
N SER A 423 19.39 -31.01 -6.70
CA SER A 423 18.86 -29.71 -7.12
C SER A 423 19.88 -28.56 -6.95
N GLN A 424 19.94 -27.70 -7.96
CA GLN A 424 20.71 -26.45 -7.97
C GLN A 424 19.85 -25.23 -7.63
N LEU A 425 18.67 -25.44 -7.05
CA LEU A 425 17.73 -24.38 -6.71
C LEU A 425 18.42 -23.29 -5.88
N GLU A 426 18.22 -22.03 -6.27
CA GLU A 426 18.70 -20.85 -5.55
C GLU A 426 17.55 -19.94 -5.12
N ASN A 427 16.48 -19.82 -5.94
CA ASN A 427 15.34 -18.95 -5.66
C ASN A 427 14.00 -19.54 -6.12
N ILE A 428 12.99 -19.48 -5.25
CA ILE A 428 11.57 -19.56 -5.58
C ILE A 428 10.99 -18.15 -5.41
N PHE A 429 10.59 -17.51 -6.50
CA PHE A 429 10.11 -16.12 -6.49
C PHE A 429 8.63 -16.00 -6.10
N GLN A 430 8.17 -14.75 -5.98
CA GLN A 430 6.85 -14.40 -5.47
C GLN A 430 5.72 -15.04 -6.28
N TYR A 431 4.68 -15.53 -5.61
CA TYR A 431 3.52 -16.19 -6.24
C TYR A 431 3.84 -17.46 -7.06
N ALA A 432 5.09 -17.98 -7.05
CA ALA A 432 5.50 -19.07 -7.93
C ALA A 432 4.55 -20.28 -7.91
N PHE A 433 4.01 -20.61 -6.74
CA PHE A 433 3.07 -21.70 -6.48
C PHE A 433 1.86 -21.26 -5.65
N CYS A 434 1.47 -19.98 -5.70
CA CYS A 434 0.32 -19.49 -4.93
C CYS A 434 -0.99 -20.17 -5.35
N ASN A 435 -1.94 -20.29 -4.43
CA ASN A 435 -3.24 -20.95 -4.64
C ASN A 435 -3.14 -22.41 -5.13
N SER A 436 -2.02 -23.11 -4.85
CA SER A 436 -1.84 -24.50 -5.26
C SER A 436 -2.70 -25.47 -4.43
N SER A 437 -2.98 -26.64 -5.01
CA SER A 437 -3.64 -27.78 -4.33
C SER A 437 -2.64 -28.74 -3.68
N ILE A 438 -1.39 -28.31 -3.50
CA ILE A 438 -0.33 -29.13 -2.88
C ILE A 438 -0.74 -29.40 -1.44
N LYS A 439 -0.78 -30.69 -1.05
CA LYS A 439 -1.09 -31.11 0.33
C LYS A 439 0.16 -31.27 1.18
N HIS A 440 1.21 -31.82 0.57
CA HIS A 440 2.47 -32.15 1.20
C HIS A 440 3.59 -31.50 0.38
N LEU A 441 4.24 -30.49 0.94
CA LEU A 441 5.36 -29.83 0.27
C LEU A 441 6.67 -30.40 0.81
N THR A 442 7.53 -30.90 -0.07
CA THR A 442 8.92 -31.28 0.27
C THR A 442 9.87 -30.56 -0.67
N LEU A 443 10.54 -29.53 -0.15
CA LEU A 443 11.56 -28.78 -0.89
C LEU A 443 12.91 -29.52 -0.84
N PRO A 444 13.77 -29.34 -1.86
CA PRO A 444 14.99 -30.13 -1.97
C PRO A 444 16.05 -29.71 -0.95
N ILE A 445 16.99 -30.62 -0.68
CA ILE A 445 18.31 -30.24 -0.13
C ILE A 445 19.21 -29.92 -1.31
N ALA A 446 19.25 -28.65 -1.69
CA ALA A 446 20.04 -28.17 -2.83
C ALA A 446 21.55 -28.12 -2.52
N ALA A 447 22.38 -28.03 -3.55
CA ALA A 447 23.84 -27.94 -3.37
C ALA A 447 24.30 -26.72 -2.54
N LYS A 448 23.47 -25.67 -2.49
CA LYS A 448 23.63 -24.49 -1.65
C LYS A 448 22.28 -24.16 -1.00
N PRO A 449 22.25 -23.51 0.17
CA PRO A 449 21.02 -22.98 0.72
C PRO A 449 20.34 -22.01 -0.25
N PHE A 450 19.01 -22.15 -0.40
CA PHE A 450 18.21 -21.36 -1.34
C PHE A 450 17.24 -20.43 -0.60
N LYS A 451 16.56 -19.56 -1.35
CA LYS A 451 15.61 -18.58 -0.82
C LYS A 451 14.20 -18.82 -1.34
N ILE A 452 13.21 -18.59 -0.48
CA ILE A 452 11.79 -18.59 -0.83
C ILE A 452 11.30 -17.17 -0.61
N TRP A 453 10.75 -16.54 -1.64
CA TRP A 453 10.29 -15.16 -1.58
C TRP A 453 8.84 -15.08 -1.08
N ASP A 454 8.39 -13.86 -0.77
CA ASP A 454 7.04 -13.55 -0.32
C ASP A 454 5.98 -14.12 -1.26
N ASP A 455 4.87 -14.59 -0.72
CA ASP A 455 3.75 -15.17 -1.46
C ASP A 455 4.05 -16.38 -2.35
N ALA A 456 5.25 -16.97 -2.27
CA ALA A 456 5.63 -18.10 -3.10
C ALA A 456 4.62 -19.26 -3.03
N PHE A 457 4.03 -19.50 -1.85
CA PHE A 457 3.00 -20.51 -1.59
C PHE A 457 1.73 -19.92 -0.94
N ASP A 458 1.54 -18.59 -0.97
CA ASP A 458 0.39 -17.94 -0.31
C ASP A 458 -0.95 -18.53 -0.76
N SER A 459 -1.90 -18.53 0.17
CA SER A 459 -3.27 -18.98 -0.06
C SER A 459 -3.39 -20.42 -0.57
N SER A 460 -2.38 -21.27 -0.37
CA SER A 460 -2.43 -22.71 -0.67
C SER A 460 -3.30 -23.44 0.35
N LYS A 461 -4.62 -23.29 0.23
CA LYS A 461 -5.62 -23.76 1.21
C LYS A 461 -5.68 -25.28 1.38
N GLU A 462 -5.02 -26.07 0.54
CA GLU A 462 -4.92 -27.52 0.72
C GLU A 462 -3.65 -27.97 1.44
N LEU A 463 -2.67 -27.10 1.62
CA LEU A 463 -1.38 -27.42 2.23
C LEU A 463 -1.57 -27.83 3.69
N LEU A 464 -1.10 -29.03 4.04
CA LEU A 464 -1.20 -29.62 5.37
C LEU A 464 0.15 -29.61 6.08
N ASP A 465 1.24 -29.84 5.34
CA ASP A 465 2.60 -29.83 5.87
C ASP A 465 3.63 -29.39 4.83
N ALA A 466 4.74 -28.83 5.33
CA ALA A 466 5.85 -28.36 4.53
C ALA A 466 7.21 -28.72 5.16
N ASP A 467 8.06 -29.42 4.41
CA ASP A 467 9.50 -29.57 4.67
C ASP A 467 10.26 -28.55 3.80
N LEU A 468 10.93 -27.60 4.46
CA LEU A 468 11.58 -26.47 3.80
C LEU A 468 12.99 -26.79 3.28
N GLY A 469 13.41 -28.06 3.33
CA GLY A 469 14.69 -28.51 2.80
C GLY A 469 15.87 -27.80 3.47
N ASN A 470 16.80 -27.25 2.67
CA ASN A 470 17.91 -26.43 3.17
C ASN A 470 17.75 -24.93 2.88
N CYS A 471 16.52 -24.41 2.90
CA CYS A 471 16.25 -22.98 2.75
C CYS A 471 17.00 -22.12 3.79
N GLN A 472 17.59 -21.00 3.37
CA GLN A 472 18.28 -20.04 4.24
C GLN A 472 17.37 -18.88 4.69
N GLN A 473 16.37 -18.54 3.88
CA GLN A 473 15.56 -17.34 4.05
C GLN A 473 14.13 -17.58 3.55
N LEU A 474 13.15 -17.29 4.41
CA LEU A 474 11.72 -17.23 4.05
C LEU A 474 11.30 -15.77 3.88
N GLY A 475 10.67 -15.45 2.75
CA GLY A 475 10.24 -14.11 2.38
C GLY A 475 11.36 -13.19 1.85
N SER A 476 10.97 -12.04 1.30
CA SER A 476 11.87 -10.99 0.83
C SER A 476 12.40 -10.15 2.00
N ALA A 477 13.62 -9.63 1.87
CA ALA A 477 14.17 -8.62 2.78
C ALA A 477 13.69 -7.20 2.44
N THR A 478 12.51 -7.05 1.83
CA THR A 478 11.91 -5.73 1.60
C THR A 478 11.73 -5.08 2.95
N ALA A 479 12.42 -3.95 3.15
CA ALA A 479 12.32 -3.16 4.36
C ALA A 479 10.91 -2.59 4.45
N TYR A 480 9.98 -3.34 5.04
CA TYR A 480 8.75 -2.77 5.54
C TYR A 480 9.14 -1.91 6.74
N THR A 481 8.88 -0.61 6.66
CA THR A 481 9.10 0.26 7.80
C THR A 481 8.03 -0.06 8.86
N SER A 482 8.32 0.21 10.13
CA SER A 482 7.33 0.06 11.20
C SER A 482 6.06 0.88 10.92
N GLU A 483 6.15 1.98 10.18
CA GLU A 483 5.03 2.82 9.75
C GLU A 483 4.12 2.14 8.71
N ASP A 484 4.66 1.28 7.84
CA ASP A 484 3.87 0.58 6.80
C ASP A 484 2.92 -0.48 7.40
N TYR A 485 3.31 -1.08 8.55
CA TYR A 485 2.52 -2.11 9.25
C TYR A 485 1.26 -1.55 9.93
N TYR A 486 1.33 -0.31 10.44
CA TYR A 486 0.21 0.32 11.14
C TYR A 486 -0.84 0.94 10.21
N HIS A 487 -0.52 1.12 8.92
CA HIS A 487 -1.32 1.93 7.99
C HIS A 487 -1.80 1.22 6.73
N THR A 488 -1.45 -0.05 6.53
CA THR A 488 -1.92 -0.78 5.35
C THR A 488 -2.77 -1.98 5.77
N ASP A 489 -4.08 -1.93 5.44
CA ASP A 489 -5.01 -3.07 5.39
C ASP A 489 -4.58 -4.18 4.39
N ALA A 490 -3.31 -4.17 3.96
CA ALA A 490 -2.74 -5.11 3.01
C ALA A 490 -2.02 -6.20 3.80
N ALA A 491 -2.53 -7.43 3.74
CA ALA A 491 -1.78 -8.61 4.14
C ALA A 491 -0.35 -8.49 3.61
N ILE A 492 0.62 -8.37 4.50
CA ILE A 492 2.02 -8.37 4.11
C ILE A 492 2.27 -9.78 3.58
N GLY A 493 2.43 -9.85 2.25
CA GLY A 493 2.58 -11.10 1.54
C GLY A 493 3.73 -11.92 2.13
N GLY A 494 3.41 -13.09 2.65
CA GLY A 494 4.36 -13.99 3.30
C GLY A 494 4.52 -15.26 2.50
N ALA A 495 5.68 -15.91 2.57
CA ALA A 495 5.96 -17.11 1.78
C ALA A 495 4.85 -18.20 1.88
N PHE A 496 4.25 -18.35 3.07
CA PHE A 496 3.14 -19.26 3.38
C PHE A 496 1.95 -18.52 4.03
N ALA A 497 1.78 -17.22 3.77
CA ALA A 497 0.64 -16.49 4.29
C ALA A 497 -0.69 -17.17 3.90
N SER A 498 -1.73 -17.02 4.73
CA SER A 498 -3.08 -17.51 4.48
C SER A 498 -3.19 -19.01 4.17
N CYS A 499 -2.16 -19.81 4.50
CA CYS A 499 -2.18 -21.27 4.41
C CYS A 499 -2.98 -21.86 5.59
N THR A 500 -4.27 -21.51 5.65
CA THR A 500 -5.18 -21.75 6.79
C THR A 500 -5.30 -23.22 7.24
N ARG A 501 -4.88 -24.19 6.41
CA ARG A 501 -4.90 -25.63 6.72
C ARG A 501 -3.52 -26.22 7.03
N LEU A 502 -2.45 -25.43 6.95
CA LEU A 502 -1.08 -25.85 7.25
C LEU A 502 -0.99 -26.17 8.74
N ARG A 503 -0.62 -27.41 9.08
CA ARG A 503 -0.61 -27.94 10.46
C ARG A 503 0.78 -28.04 11.06
N SER A 504 1.78 -28.27 10.22
CA SER A 504 3.16 -28.47 10.66
C SER A 504 4.15 -28.01 9.60
N VAL A 505 5.23 -27.38 10.04
CA VAL A 505 6.34 -26.97 9.18
C VAL A 505 7.64 -27.49 9.78
N LYS A 506 8.44 -28.18 8.97
CA LYS A 506 9.81 -28.53 9.30
C LYS A 506 10.74 -27.44 8.76
N LEU A 507 11.23 -26.60 9.67
CA LEU A 507 12.18 -25.54 9.38
C LEU A 507 13.56 -26.12 9.00
N SER A 508 14.27 -25.39 8.14
CA SER A 508 15.63 -25.76 7.69
C SER A 508 16.67 -25.47 8.76
N ASP A 509 17.64 -26.38 8.96
CA ASP A 509 18.79 -26.16 9.86
C ASP A 509 19.71 -25.00 9.43
N ASN A 510 19.55 -24.47 8.21
CA ASN A 510 20.29 -23.33 7.69
C ASN A 510 19.46 -22.03 7.69
N LEU A 511 18.24 -22.05 8.20
CA LEU A 511 17.35 -20.90 8.19
C LEU A 511 17.93 -19.80 9.11
N GLU A 512 18.23 -18.65 8.53
CA GLU A 512 18.78 -17.49 9.24
C GLU A 512 17.71 -16.42 9.51
N ILE A 513 16.72 -16.30 8.62
CA ILE A 513 15.70 -15.25 8.64
C ILE A 513 14.33 -15.82 8.27
N ILE A 514 13.33 -15.55 9.12
CA ILE A 514 11.91 -15.62 8.78
C ILE A 514 11.45 -14.18 8.55
N ASN A 515 11.21 -13.77 7.31
CA ASN A 515 10.77 -12.40 7.01
C ASN A 515 9.28 -12.20 7.31
N HIS A 516 8.84 -10.98 7.03
CA HIS A 516 7.51 -10.47 7.33
C HIS A 516 6.38 -11.37 6.82
N GLY A 517 5.35 -11.55 7.64
CA GLY A 517 4.13 -12.28 7.27
C GLY A 517 4.30 -13.76 6.90
N SER A 518 5.51 -14.35 7.00
CA SER A 518 5.86 -15.64 6.40
C SER A 518 4.85 -16.77 6.65
N PHE A 519 4.24 -16.82 7.83
CA PHE A 519 3.20 -17.77 8.23
C PHE A 519 1.94 -17.06 8.76
N SER A 520 1.72 -15.78 8.43
CA SER A 520 0.54 -15.02 8.87
C SER A 520 -0.75 -15.76 8.47
N GLU A 521 -1.74 -15.78 9.36
CA GLU A 521 -3.05 -16.43 9.15
C GLU A 521 -2.97 -17.96 8.90
N CYS A 522 -1.86 -18.61 9.29
CA CYS A 522 -1.79 -20.06 9.36
C CYS A 522 -2.52 -20.59 10.60
N ILE A 523 -3.84 -20.37 10.66
CA ILE A 523 -4.71 -20.65 11.83
C ILE A 523 -4.71 -22.12 12.29
N SER A 524 -4.29 -23.06 11.44
CA SER A 524 -4.19 -24.49 11.78
C SER A 524 -2.78 -24.93 12.20
N LEU A 525 -1.79 -24.03 12.20
CA LEU A 525 -0.41 -24.36 12.49
C LEU A 525 -0.28 -24.70 13.97
N THR A 526 0.08 -25.95 14.27
CA THR A 526 0.02 -26.52 15.62
C THR A 526 1.40 -26.96 16.10
N GLY A 527 1.55 -27.00 17.43
CA GLY A 527 2.67 -27.62 18.13
C GLY A 527 3.86 -26.68 18.37
N PRO A 528 4.85 -27.13 19.15
CA PRO A 528 6.04 -26.33 19.42
C PRO A 528 6.83 -26.14 18.13
N ILE A 529 6.98 -24.88 17.71
CA ILE A 529 7.88 -24.54 16.59
C ILE A 529 9.30 -24.56 17.13
N ALA A 530 10.06 -25.58 16.74
CA ALA A 530 11.48 -25.68 17.05
C ALA A 530 12.28 -24.80 16.08
N PHE A 531 12.67 -23.61 16.53
CA PHE A 531 13.49 -22.73 15.72
C PHE A 531 14.94 -23.26 15.63
N PRO A 532 15.53 -23.34 14.42
CA PRO A 532 16.87 -23.88 14.21
C PRO A 532 17.92 -22.94 14.79
N SER A 533 19.06 -23.45 15.28
CA SER A 533 20.08 -22.63 15.98
C SER A 533 20.72 -21.51 15.15
N THR A 534 20.54 -21.53 13.83
CA THR A 534 21.03 -20.50 12.91
C THR A 534 20.11 -19.29 12.79
N LEU A 535 18.86 -19.38 13.24
CA LEU A 535 17.86 -18.32 13.08
C LEU A 535 18.23 -17.11 13.95
N LYS A 536 18.31 -15.93 13.32
CA LYS A 536 18.66 -14.66 13.98
C LYS A 536 17.50 -13.67 14.04
N THR A 537 16.58 -13.76 13.08
CA THR A 537 15.53 -12.75 12.91
C THR A 537 14.18 -13.41 12.61
N ILE A 538 13.18 -13.01 13.38
CA ILE A 538 11.75 -13.21 13.09
C ILE A 538 11.16 -11.85 12.75
N GLY A 539 10.67 -11.69 11.52
CA GLY A 539 10.17 -10.42 10.99
C GLY A 539 8.77 -10.04 11.49
N HIS A 540 8.34 -8.83 11.14
CA HIS A 540 7.01 -8.31 11.46
C HIS A 540 5.87 -9.24 11.03
N GLY A 541 4.92 -9.53 11.92
CA GLY A 541 3.75 -10.35 11.61
C GLY A 541 4.04 -11.79 11.17
N ALA A 542 5.26 -12.32 11.39
CA ALA A 542 5.69 -13.60 10.84
C ALA A 542 4.74 -14.77 11.18
N PHE A 543 4.13 -14.77 12.37
CA PHE A 543 3.15 -15.73 12.85
C PHE A 543 1.86 -15.04 13.34
N ASN A 544 1.53 -13.84 12.82
CA ASN A 544 0.31 -13.15 13.20
C ASN A 544 -0.93 -14.02 12.88
N GLY A 545 -1.87 -14.13 13.83
CA GLY A 545 -3.12 -14.88 13.67
C GLY A 545 -2.96 -16.39 13.72
N CYS A 546 -1.78 -16.91 14.05
CA CYS A 546 -1.55 -18.36 14.21
C CYS A 546 -2.13 -18.88 15.53
N SER A 547 -3.47 -18.92 15.62
CA SER A 547 -4.25 -19.14 16.84
C SER A 547 -4.16 -20.54 17.47
N MET A 548 -3.37 -21.46 16.90
CA MET A 548 -3.16 -22.82 17.42
C MET A 548 -1.71 -23.08 17.86
N ILE A 549 -0.85 -22.04 17.83
CA ILE A 549 0.50 -22.11 18.40
C ILE A 549 0.40 -21.83 19.91
N GLU A 550 0.54 -22.90 20.71
CA GLU A 550 0.47 -22.85 22.18
C GLU A 550 1.85 -22.68 22.84
N ASP A 551 2.91 -23.15 22.18
CA ASP A 551 4.28 -23.16 22.71
C ASP A 551 5.29 -22.79 21.63
N VAL A 552 6.30 -22.00 22.00
CA VAL A 552 7.41 -21.63 21.12
C VAL A 552 8.73 -21.80 21.87
N THR A 553 9.69 -22.49 21.24
CA THR A 553 11.06 -22.58 21.76
C THR A 553 11.98 -21.73 20.91
N PHE A 554 12.31 -20.54 21.42
CA PHE A 554 13.31 -19.67 20.80
C PHE A 554 14.72 -20.26 20.96
N ASN A 555 15.57 -20.07 19.95
CA ASN A 555 16.95 -20.52 20.01
C ASN A 555 17.82 -19.50 20.79
N GLU A 556 18.99 -19.92 21.28
CA GLU A 556 19.94 -19.04 21.99
C GLU A 556 20.76 -18.10 21.07
N GLY A 557 20.45 -18.06 19.78
CA GLY A 557 21.12 -17.20 18.78
C GLY A 557 20.22 -16.10 18.21
N LEU A 558 18.96 -16.01 18.67
CA LEU A 558 17.95 -15.12 18.15
C LEU A 558 18.25 -13.70 18.65
N GLU A 559 18.28 -12.74 17.73
CA GLU A 559 18.66 -11.34 18.02
C GLU A 559 17.44 -10.41 17.96
N VAL A 560 16.53 -10.65 17.00
CA VAL A 560 15.43 -9.74 16.66
C VAL A 560 14.09 -10.48 16.52
N ILE A 561 13.05 -9.93 17.16
CA ILE A 561 11.64 -10.30 16.97
C ILE A 561 10.88 -9.03 16.56
N GLY A 562 10.25 -9.03 15.39
CA GLY A 562 9.56 -7.88 14.83
C GLY A 562 8.17 -7.62 15.43
N ASN A 563 7.63 -6.44 15.12
CA ASN A 563 6.26 -6.04 15.47
C ASN A 563 5.21 -7.10 15.14
N ALA A 564 4.27 -7.35 16.04
CA ALA A 564 3.16 -8.29 15.88
C ALA A 564 3.57 -9.71 15.44
N ALA A 565 4.83 -10.12 15.64
CA ALA A 565 5.34 -11.39 15.14
C ALA A 565 4.54 -12.61 15.63
N PHE A 566 3.99 -12.57 16.85
CA PHE A 566 3.16 -13.61 17.46
C PHE A 566 1.82 -13.05 17.96
N CYS A 567 1.34 -11.96 17.35
CA CYS A 567 0.03 -11.38 17.68
C CYS A 567 -1.08 -12.41 17.37
N GLY A 568 -2.03 -12.60 18.29
CA GLY A 568 -3.15 -13.53 18.13
C GLY A 568 -2.78 -15.03 18.11
N CYS A 569 -1.59 -15.38 18.61
CA CYS A 569 -1.27 -16.77 18.97
C CYS A 569 -1.94 -17.18 20.29
N ASP A 570 -1.82 -18.45 20.70
CA ASP A 570 -2.41 -18.98 21.94
C ASP A 570 -1.33 -19.39 22.96
N LEU A 571 -0.25 -18.58 23.08
CA LEU A 571 0.93 -18.95 23.86
C LEU A 571 0.65 -19.10 25.35
N HIS A 572 1.23 -20.13 25.99
CA HIS A 572 1.18 -20.33 27.45
C HIS A 572 2.38 -19.77 28.22
N GLU A 573 3.56 -19.73 27.59
CA GLU A 573 4.78 -19.17 28.17
C GLU A 573 5.56 -18.37 27.13
N ILE A 574 6.06 -17.20 27.52
CA ILE A 574 7.00 -16.40 26.72
C ILE A 574 8.37 -16.50 27.38
N SER A 575 9.32 -17.23 26.78
CA SER A 575 10.68 -17.33 27.30
C SER A 575 11.71 -16.82 26.30
N LEU A 576 12.06 -15.53 26.39
CA LEU A 576 13.00 -14.89 25.49
C LEU A 576 14.46 -15.26 25.85
N PRO A 577 15.29 -15.64 24.87
CA PRO A 577 16.70 -15.95 25.09
C PRO A 577 17.50 -14.65 25.30
N ASP A 578 18.59 -14.74 26.06
CA ASP A 578 19.36 -13.55 26.50
C ASP A 578 20.04 -12.80 25.33
N THR A 579 20.09 -13.40 24.14
CA THR A 579 20.60 -12.78 22.90
C THR A 579 19.61 -11.82 22.24
N VAL A 580 18.32 -11.88 22.58
CA VAL A 580 17.30 -10.98 22.02
C VAL A 580 17.52 -9.58 22.57
N THR A 581 17.82 -8.62 21.70
CA THR A 581 17.98 -7.20 22.07
C THR A 581 16.84 -6.33 21.56
N THR A 582 16.09 -6.82 20.57
CA THR A 582 15.03 -6.06 19.91
C THR A 582 13.76 -6.89 19.85
N VAL A 583 12.71 -6.39 20.49
CA VAL A 583 11.35 -6.92 20.40
C VAL A 583 10.44 -5.78 19.95
N GLY A 584 9.69 -6.02 18.88
CA GLY A 584 8.79 -5.02 18.31
C GLY A 584 7.48 -4.85 19.07
N ASP A 585 6.76 -3.77 18.74
CA ASP A 585 5.45 -3.49 19.30
C ASP A 585 4.43 -4.58 18.96
N ARG A 586 3.42 -4.79 19.82
CA ARG A 586 2.34 -5.76 19.60
C ARG A 586 2.79 -7.21 19.47
N CYS A 587 4.06 -7.51 19.77
CA CYS A 587 4.68 -8.80 19.44
C CYS A 587 3.89 -10.00 19.96
N PHE A 588 3.29 -9.90 21.15
CA PHE A 588 2.48 -10.95 21.77
C PHE A 588 1.06 -10.46 22.14
N GLU A 589 0.56 -9.41 21.50
CA GLU A 589 -0.83 -8.94 21.67
C GLU A 589 -1.83 -10.09 21.43
N GLY A 590 -2.87 -10.18 22.26
CA GLY A 590 -3.92 -11.20 22.18
C GLY A 590 -3.57 -12.57 22.77
N ASN A 591 -2.36 -12.77 23.32
CA ASN A 591 -1.95 -14.06 23.93
C ASN A 591 -2.47 -14.20 25.37
N ALA A 592 -3.79 -14.27 25.55
CA ALA A 592 -4.45 -14.21 26.86
C ALA A 592 -4.13 -15.39 27.81
N HIS A 593 -3.57 -16.50 27.32
CA HIS A 593 -3.24 -17.68 28.14
C HIS A 593 -1.79 -17.71 28.67
N VAL A 594 -1.01 -16.64 28.45
CA VAL A 594 0.35 -16.57 28.99
C VAL A 594 0.31 -16.56 30.52
N GLU A 595 0.85 -17.62 31.13
CA GLU A 595 0.97 -17.75 32.58
C GLU A 595 2.32 -17.25 33.11
N LYS A 596 3.34 -17.18 32.23
CA LYS A 596 4.72 -16.88 32.62
C LYS A 596 5.50 -16.17 31.51
N ILE A 597 6.31 -15.19 31.92
CA ILE A 597 7.18 -14.43 31.04
C ILE A 597 8.61 -14.44 31.60
N ARG A 598 9.59 -14.79 30.76
CA ARG A 598 11.01 -14.54 30.98
C ARG A 598 11.49 -13.55 29.93
N PHE A 599 11.87 -12.36 30.38
CA PHE A 599 12.50 -11.34 29.54
C PHE A 599 13.98 -11.67 29.28
N SER A 600 14.48 -11.18 28.15
CA SER A 600 15.90 -11.27 27.81
C SER A 600 16.73 -10.29 28.65
N ALA A 601 17.94 -10.71 29.05
CA ALA A 601 18.94 -9.83 29.67
C ALA A 601 19.43 -8.70 28.72
N GLY A 602 19.26 -8.86 27.41
CA GLY A 602 19.63 -7.88 26.39
C GLY A 602 18.59 -6.76 26.17
N MET A 603 17.38 -6.88 26.72
CA MET A 603 16.32 -5.89 26.57
C MET A 603 16.45 -4.75 27.58
N THR A 604 16.15 -3.52 27.17
CA THR A 604 16.03 -2.36 28.08
C THR A 604 14.63 -1.75 28.09
N VAL A 605 13.78 -2.14 27.13
CA VAL A 605 12.44 -1.61 26.92
C VAL A 605 11.49 -2.78 26.71
N ILE A 606 10.34 -2.74 27.38
CA ILE A 606 9.17 -3.55 27.00
C ILE A 606 8.37 -2.70 26.01
N PRO A 607 8.15 -3.17 24.76
CA PRO A 607 7.55 -2.37 23.70
C PRO A 607 6.05 -2.12 23.91
N ASN A 608 5.45 -1.26 23.08
CA ASN A 608 4.03 -0.94 23.17
C ASN A 608 3.17 -2.19 22.90
N ARG A 609 2.06 -2.36 23.63
CA ARG A 609 1.12 -3.49 23.49
C ARG A 609 1.79 -4.87 23.51
N PHE A 610 2.85 -5.03 24.33
CA PHE A 610 3.67 -6.23 24.36
C PHE A 610 2.85 -7.53 24.47
N LEU A 611 1.94 -7.62 25.45
CA LEU A 611 1.06 -8.77 25.69
C LEU A 611 -0.43 -8.43 25.54
N ASP A 612 -0.80 -7.14 25.52
CA ASP A 612 -2.18 -6.60 25.46
C ASP A 612 -3.25 -7.67 25.18
N CYS A 613 -3.88 -8.14 26.25
CA CYS A 613 -4.87 -9.20 26.20
C CYS A 613 -6.25 -8.66 25.75
N TYR A 614 -6.36 -7.33 25.57
CA TYR A 614 -7.55 -6.64 25.14
C TYR A 614 -7.54 -6.42 23.62
N ALA A 615 -7.95 -7.43 22.86
CA ALA A 615 -8.09 -7.29 21.42
C ALA A 615 -9.56 -7.07 21.02
N GLU A 616 -10.05 -5.83 21.08
CA GLU A 616 -11.34 -5.45 20.46
C GLU A 616 -11.35 -5.66 18.93
N ASP A 617 -10.17 -5.67 18.31
CA ASP A 617 -10.00 -5.46 16.87
C ASP A 617 -9.41 -6.65 16.11
N THR A 618 -9.56 -7.89 16.62
CA THR A 618 -9.26 -9.08 15.80
C THR A 618 -10.13 -9.19 14.54
N ALA A 619 -11.19 -8.37 14.44
CA ALA A 619 -12.00 -8.23 13.23
C ALA A 619 -11.30 -7.43 12.11
N ALA A 620 -10.36 -6.53 12.43
CA ALA A 620 -9.62 -5.73 11.43
C ALA A 620 -8.40 -6.48 10.87
N TYR A 621 -7.76 -7.36 11.65
CA TYR A 621 -6.57 -8.10 11.22
C TYR A 621 -6.88 -9.44 10.53
N SER A 622 -8.11 -9.98 10.70
CA SER A 622 -8.59 -11.15 9.97
C SER A 622 -8.98 -10.77 8.54
N LEU A 623 -8.03 -10.80 7.60
CA LEU A 623 -8.32 -10.61 6.18
C LEU A 623 -9.10 -11.76 5.54
N SER A 624 -9.42 -12.85 6.25
CA SER A 624 -10.48 -13.75 5.80
C SER A 624 -11.00 -14.68 6.89
N ASN A 625 -12.33 -14.71 6.99
CA ASN A 625 -13.17 -15.66 7.72
C ASN A 625 -13.42 -15.31 9.20
N GLY A 626 -14.55 -14.62 9.42
CA GLY A 626 -15.16 -14.37 10.72
C GLY A 626 -15.53 -15.64 11.50
N SER A 627 -14.53 -16.29 12.09
CA SER A 627 -14.71 -17.30 13.13
C SER A 627 -13.55 -17.33 14.12
N HIS A 628 -13.26 -16.20 14.77
CA HIS A 628 -12.78 -16.22 16.15
C HIS A 628 -13.67 -15.29 16.96
N THR A 629 -14.88 -15.79 17.22
CA THR A 629 -15.77 -15.30 18.27
C THR A 629 -15.16 -15.71 19.61
N ASP A 630 -14.30 -14.88 20.19
CA ASP A 630 -14.05 -14.88 21.63
C ASP A 630 -13.61 -13.46 22.05
N VAL A 631 -14.51 -12.51 21.77
CA VAL A 631 -14.48 -11.17 22.37
C VAL A 631 -14.69 -11.39 23.88
N GLY A 632 -13.61 -11.37 24.67
CA GLY A 632 -13.69 -11.49 26.14
C GLY A 632 -12.73 -12.46 26.85
N ARG A 633 -11.60 -12.87 26.25
CA ARG A 633 -10.57 -13.59 27.03
C ARG A 633 -9.73 -12.58 27.82
N HIS A 634 -9.78 -12.68 29.14
CA HIS A 634 -8.92 -11.89 30.03
C HIS A 634 -7.58 -12.60 30.24
N GLY A 635 -6.48 -11.84 30.36
CA GLY A 635 -5.15 -12.40 30.57
C GLY A 635 -5.06 -13.17 31.89
N VAL A 636 -4.51 -14.40 31.84
CA VAL A 636 -4.36 -15.30 33.01
C VAL A 636 -3.06 -15.12 33.79
N LEU A 637 -2.18 -14.22 33.35
CA LEU A 637 -0.90 -13.93 33.99
C LEU A 637 -1.11 -13.48 35.44
N LYS A 638 -0.51 -14.18 36.41
CA LYS A 638 -0.70 -13.91 37.85
C LYS A 638 0.43 -13.14 38.52
N GLU A 639 1.65 -13.34 38.06
CA GLU A 639 2.86 -12.76 38.65
C GLU A 639 3.73 -12.18 37.54
N LEU A 640 4.14 -10.92 37.70
CA LEU A 640 5.03 -10.24 36.78
C LEU A 640 6.17 -9.59 37.56
N VAL A 641 7.39 -10.07 37.32
CA VAL A 641 8.62 -9.50 37.87
C VAL A 641 9.44 -8.91 36.73
N ILE A 642 9.55 -7.59 36.71
CA ILE A 642 10.33 -6.85 35.73
C ILE A 642 11.81 -6.87 36.14
N PRO A 643 12.72 -7.39 35.30
CA PRO A 643 14.12 -7.51 35.68
C PRO A 643 14.86 -6.16 35.65
N GLU A 644 15.96 -6.06 36.38
CA GLU A 644 16.69 -4.80 36.63
C GLU A 644 17.24 -4.10 35.37
N ASN A 645 17.41 -4.84 34.26
CA ASN A 645 17.87 -4.31 32.98
C ASN A 645 16.79 -3.49 32.25
N ILE A 646 15.51 -3.74 32.50
CA ILE A 646 14.41 -3.00 31.88
C ILE A 646 14.27 -1.63 32.55
N LYS A 647 14.22 -0.58 31.72
CA LYS A 647 14.11 0.83 32.12
C LYS A 647 12.77 1.44 31.72
N GLU A 648 12.12 0.88 30.71
CA GLU A 648 10.91 1.47 30.14
C GLU A 648 9.87 0.39 29.87
N ILE A 649 8.61 0.72 30.18
CA ILE A 649 7.43 -0.09 29.84
C ILE A 649 6.57 0.72 28.89
N GLY A 650 6.33 0.20 27.70
CA GLY A 650 5.56 0.83 26.63
C GLY A 650 4.09 1.06 26.96
N VAL A 651 3.44 1.79 26.07
CA VAL A 651 2.00 2.09 26.09
C VAL A 651 1.20 0.80 25.92
N ASP A 652 0.15 0.61 26.73
CA ASP A 652 -0.76 -0.56 26.74
C ASP A 652 -0.03 -1.92 26.88
N ALA A 653 1.22 -1.95 27.38
CA ALA A 653 2.08 -3.15 27.30
C ALA A 653 1.46 -4.43 27.89
N PHE A 654 0.70 -4.31 28.98
CA PHE A 654 0.00 -5.41 29.67
C PHE A 654 -1.48 -5.08 29.92
N ASP A 655 -2.11 -4.31 29.04
CA ASP A 655 -3.55 -4.05 29.13
C ASP A 655 -4.35 -5.37 29.09
N GLY A 656 -5.49 -5.40 29.78
CA GLY A 656 -6.36 -6.59 29.85
C GLY A 656 -5.82 -7.78 30.67
N CYS A 657 -4.67 -7.65 31.35
CA CYS A 657 -4.12 -8.67 32.26
C CYS A 657 -4.87 -8.73 33.61
N LEU A 658 -6.16 -9.08 33.59
CA LEU A 658 -7.06 -8.97 34.75
C LEU A 658 -6.72 -9.90 35.93
N ASP A 659 -6.04 -11.02 35.70
CA ASP A 659 -5.69 -11.98 36.75
C ASP A 659 -4.33 -11.68 37.42
N LEU A 660 -3.66 -10.58 37.05
CA LEU A 660 -2.38 -10.18 37.63
C LEU A 660 -2.56 -9.86 39.11
N GLU A 661 -1.93 -10.64 40.00
CA GLU A 661 -2.03 -10.49 41.45
C GLU A 661 -0.78 -9.84 42.07
N TYR A 662 0.40 -10.07 41.49
CA TYR A 662 1.68 -9.54 41.97
C TYR A 662 2.46 -8.88 40.83
N LEU A 663 2.86 -7.62 41.04
CA LEU A 663 3.68 -6.85 40.11
C LEU A 663 4.91 -6.31 40.84
N ASP A 664 6.10 -6.60 40.33
CA ASP A 664 7.36 -5.98 40.75
C ASP A 664 7.99 -5.22 39.59
N LEU A 665 8.07 -3.89 39.72
CA LEU A 665 8.56 -2.99 38.68
C LEU A 665 10.09 -2.87 38.64
N GLY A 666 10.83 -3.55 39.52
CA GLY A 666 12.28 -3.65 39.44
C GLY A 666 12.99 -2.30 39.45
N GLN A 667 13.61 -1.93 38.33
CA GLN A 667 14.37 -0.67 38.14
C GLN A 667 13.87 0.17 36.96
N VAL A 668 12.56 0.10 36.69
CA VAL A 668 11.89 0.88 35.63
C VAL A 668 11.90 2.37 35.98
N GLU A 669 12.18 3.21 34.98
CA GLU A 669 12.22 4.67 35.07
C GLU A 669 10.97 5.32 34.46
N TYR A 670 10.38 4.71 33.41
CA TYR A 670 9.23 5.25 32.68
C TYR A 670 8.15 4.19 32.45
N ILE A 671 6.89 4.54 32.71
CA ILE A 671 5.74 3.66 32.46
C ILE A 671 4.74 4.36 31.53
N GLY A 672 4.43 3.68 30.44
CA GLY A 672 3.45 4.05 29.41
C GLY A 672 2.03 4.23 29.92
N LYS A 673 1.24 5.02 29.19
CA LYS A 673 -0.23 5.03 29.34
C LYS A 673 -0.80 3.64 29.04
N GLY A 674 -1.89 3.26 29.69
CA GLY A 674 -2.57 1.97 29.61
C GLY A 674 -1.74 0.75 30.02
N ALA A 675 -0.49 0.91 30.46
CA ALA A 675 0.47 -0.20 30.55
C ALA A 675 -0.01 -1.37 31.42
N PHE A 676 -0.86 -1.12 32.42
CA PHE A 676 -1.46 -2.12 33.30
C PHE A 676 -2.95 -1.86 33.53
N SER A 677 -3.67 -1.37 32.52
CA SER A 677 -5.10 -1.08 32.66
C SER A 677 -5.96 -2.35 32.60
N CYS A 678 -7.20 -2.25 33.09
CA CYS A 678 -8.19 -3.32 33.15
C CYS A 678 -9.52 -2.82 32.58
N HIS A 679 -9.62 -2.70 31.26
CA HIS A 679 -10.84 -2.26 30.60
C HIS A 679 -11.71 -3.43 30.13
N ASP A 680 -13.02 -3.33 30.36
CA ASP A 680 -14.08 -4.08 29.67
C ASP A 680 -15.06 -3.02 29.15
N MET A 681 -14.89 -2.53 27.91
CA MET A 681 -15.81 -1.54 27.34
C MET A 681 -17.16 -2.15 26.95
N LEU A 682 -17.30 -3.48 26.94
CA LEU A 682 -18.57 -4.15 26.66
C LEU A 682 -19.37 -4.30 27.95
N THR A 683 -20.09 -3.22 28.25
CA THR A 683 -21.11 -3.08 29.28
C THR A 683 -20.58 -2.81 30.69
N ALA A 684 -21.14 -1.77 31.30
CA ALA A 684 -21.17 -1.57 32.74
C ALA A 684 -21.89 -2.72 33.51
N GLU A 685 -21.96 -3.95 32.97
CA GLU A 685 -22.70 -5.10 33.51
C GLU A 685 -21.83 -6.28 33.99
N THR A 686 -20.54 -6.41 33.62
CA THR A 686 -19.69 -7.54 34.08
C THR A 686 -18.82 -7.23 35.31
N GLY A 687 -18.45 -5.97 35.57
CA GLY A 687 -17.92 -5.51 36.86
C GLY A 687 -16.68 -6.24 37.39
N ARG A 688 -15.88 -6.89 36.52
CA ARG A 688 -14.66 -7.59 36.93
C ARG A 688 -13.50 -6.61 37.03
N LEU A 689 -13.21 -6.16 38.25
CA LEU A 689 -11.99 -5.42 38.57
C LEU A 689 -10.77 -6.35 38.41
N GLY A 690 -9.61 -5.77 38.09
CA GLY A 690 -8.33 -6.48 38.08
C GLY A 690 -7.99 -7.11 39.44
N SER A 691 -7.16 -8.14 39.45
CA SER A 691 -6.88 -8.96 40.64
C SER A 691 -5.66 -8.52 41.43
N LEU A 692 -5.10 -7.34 41.15
CA LEU A 692 -3.83 -6.89 41.70
C LEU A 692 -3.89 -6.77 43.23
N LYS A 693 -2.98 -7.48 43.92
CA LYS A 693 -2.88 -7.56 45.39
C LYS A 693 -1.61 -6.93 45.94
N THR A 694 -0.55 -6.88 45.15
CA THR A 694 0.73 -6.29 45.56
C THR A 694 1.43 -5.64 44.36
N VAL A 695 1.87 -4.40 44.55
CA VAL A 695 2.71 -3.69 43.59
C VAL A 695 3.98 -3.22 44.32
N VAL A 696 5.12 -3.75 43.90
CA VAL A 696 6.44 -3.26 44.32
C VAL A 696 6.85 -2.17 43.34
N MET A 697 6.75 -0.92 43.80
CA MET A 697 7.13 0.25 43.00
C MET A 697 8.64 0.31 42.76
N SER A 698 9.05 0.68 41.54
CA SER A 698 10.47 0.87 41.22
C SER A 698 11.03 2.08 41.97
N PRO A 699 12.14 1.94 42.72
CA PRO A 699 12.79 3.07 43.36
C PRO A 699 13.50 4.02 42.37
N ALA A 700 13.54 3.68 41.08
CA ALA A 700 14.12 4.48 40.02
C ALA A 700 13.05 5.21 39.17
N LEU A 701 11.76 5.02 39.47
CA LEU A 701 10.67 5.56 38.66
C LEU A 701 10.71 7.09 38.63
N LYS A 702 10.70 7.66 37.42
CA LYS A 702 10.73 9.11 37.15
C LYS A 702 9.37 9.60 36.63
N GLU A 703 8.74 8.86 35.73
CA GLU A 703 7.45 9.26 35.15
C GLU A 703 6.48 8.09 35.01
N ILE A 704 5.19 8.37 35.21
CA ILE A 704 4.10 7.42 35.04
C ILE A 704 2.97 8.01 34.19
N GLY A 705 2.48 7.23 33.23
CA GLY A 705 1.44 7.62 32.27
C GLY A 705 1.97 8.57 31.18
N THR A 706 3.27 8.51 30.88
CA THR A 706 3.89 9.28 29.79
C THR A 706 4.31 8.35 28.68
N LEU A 707 4.61 8.90 27.50
CA LEU A 707 5.26 8.13 26.46
C LEU A 707 6.73 7.88 26.88
N PRO A 708 7.19 6.63 27.03
CA PRO A 708 8.58 6.37 27.37
C PRO A 708 9.53 6.87 26.27
N PRO A 709 10.72 7.42 26.62
CA PRO A 709 11.61 8.10 25.67
C PRO A 709 12.08 7.26 24.48
N ASN A 710 12.22 5.94 24.66
CA ASN A 710 12.70 5.01 23.63
C ASN A 710 11.57 4.17 23.01
N CYS A 711 10.31 4.45 23.37
CA CYS A 711 9.14 3.85 22.72
C CYS A 711 8.65 4.77 21.57
N PRO A 712 8.23 4.20 20.42
CA PRO A 712 7.62 4.98 19.35
C PRO A 712 6.29 5.61 19.81
N GLU A 713 5.96 6.79 19.27
CA GLU A 713 4.70 7.47 19.56
C GLU A 713 3.50 6.57 19.23
N MET A 714 2.61 6.41 20.20
CA MET A 714 1.34 5.69 20.05
C MET A 714 0.26 6.46 20.81
N GLU A 715 -0.87 6.72 20.16
CA GLU A 715 -2.07 7.16 20.86
C GLU A 715 -2.68 5.96 21.58
N SER A 716 -2.67 5.99 22.91
CA SER A 716 -3.54 5.10 23.69
C SER A 716 -4.95 5.69 23.66
N ALA A 717 -5.94 4.81 23.56
CA ALA A 717 -7.33 5.18 23.80
C ALA A 717 -7.55 5.68 25.24
N PHE A 718 -6.58 5.43 26.12
CA PHE A 718 -6.67 5.67 27.55
C PHE A 718 -5.51 6.54 28.05
N ALA A 719 -5.80 7.39 29.03
CA ALA A 719 -4.78 8.24 29.65
C ALA A 719 -4.20 7.62 30.93
N ASP A 720 -4.82 6.56 31.46
CA ASP A 720 -4.52 5.93 32.75
C ASP A 720 -3.33 4.97 32.72
N VAL A 721 -2.96 4.36 33.85
CA VAL A 721 -1.94 3.28 33.92
C VAL A 721 -2.45 2.06 34.68
N PHE A 722 -3.18 2.28 35.77
CA PHE A 722 -3.70 1.24 36.65
C PHE A 722 -5.23 1.26 36.77
N HIS A 723 -5.94 1.71 35.73
CA HIS A 723 -7.39 1.83 35.79
C HIS A 723 -8.06 0.47 35.98
N GLY A 724 -9.13 0.45 36.79
CA GLY A 724 -9.93 -0.76 37.03
C GLY A 724 -9.22 -1.86 37.85
N GLN A 725 -8.02 -1.61 38.39
CA GLN A 725 -7.28 -2.59 39.21
C GLN A 725 -7.87 -2.71 40.63
N GLY A 726 -8.02 -3.94 41.11
CA GLY A 726 -8.57 -4.29 42.43
C GLY A 726 -7.66 -3.95 43.62
N ALA A 727 -8.13 -4.25 44.83
CA ALA A 727 -7.54 -3.81 46.09
C ALA A 727 -6.20 -4.49 46.43
N PHE A 728 -5.08 -3.82 46.17
CA PHE A 728 -3.77 -4.14 46.73
C PHE A 728 -3.45 -3.34 48.01
N ASP A 729 -2.71 -3.95 48.93
CA ASP A 729 -2.43 -3.38 50.26
C ASP A 729 -1.30 -2.33 50.21
N GLY A 730 -1.66 -1.08 49.93
CA GLY A 730 -0.76 0.08 50.04
C GLY A 730 0.14 0.27 48.82
N LEU A 731 0.16 1.49 48.29
CA LEU A 731 1.02 1.89 47.18
C LEU A 731 1.87 3.08 47.62
N GLU A 732 3.15 2.84 47.88
CA GLU A 732 4.09 3.92 48.18
C GLU A 732 4.73 4.42 46.88
N LEU A 733 4.42 5.66 46.49
CA LEU A 733 5.08 6.29 45.34
C LEU A 733 6.56 6.56 45.68
N PRO A 734 7.49 6.27 44.77
CA PRO A 734 8.92 6.41 45.02
C PRO A 734 9.34 7.87 45.07
N ALA A 735 10.33 8.19 45.91
CA ALA A 735 10.84 9.55 46.07
C ALA A 735 11.44 10.14 44.79
N THR A 736 11.85 9.30 43.83
CA THR A 736 12.40 9.71 42.53
C THR A 736 11.34 10.16 41.53
N LEU A 737 10.05 9.94 41.80
CA LEU A 737 8.98 10.25 40.86
C LEU A 737 8.87 11.76 40.63
N GLU A 738 9.05 12.19 39.38
CA GLU A 738 9.03 13.59 38.95
C GLU A 738 7.67 13.99 38.35
N LYS A 739 6.96 13.05 37.71
CA LYS A 739 5.70 13.35 37.01
C LYS A 739 4.69 12.22 37.12
N VAL A 740 3.45 12.60 37.44
CA VAL A 740 2.25 11.78 37.30
C VAL A 740 1.37 12.41 36.22
N SER A 741 1.09 11.69 35.14
CA SER A 741 0.23 12.18 34.05
C SER A 741 -1.25 12.16 34.39
N ASP A 742 -2.05 12.76 33.51
CA ASP A 742 -3.50 12.74 33.56
C ASP A 742 -4.03 11.32 33.74
N TYR A 743 -5.00 11.12 34.63
CA TYR A 743 -5.66 9.84 34.91
C TYR A 743 -4.77 8.65 35.33
N ALA A 744 -3.46 8.83 35.55
CA ALA A 744 -2.52 7.72 35.75
C ALA A 744 -2.96 6.68 36.82
N PHE A 745 -3.60 7.14 37.90
CA PHE A 745 -4.16 6.33 38.98
C PHE A 745 -5.69 6.48 39.11
N ALA A 746 -6.38 6.89 38.06
CA ALA A 746 -7.84 7.01 38.04
C ALA A 746 -8.51 5.67 38.40
N ASP A 747 -9.57 5.74 39.22
CA ASP A 747 -10.37 4.61 39.68
C ASP A 747 -9.57 3.54 40.46
N CYS A 748 -8.36 3.86 40.93
CA CYS A 748 -7.54 2.92 41.67
C CYS A 748 -8.15 2.60 43.04
N GLN A 749 -8.71 1.39 43.17
CA GLN A 749 -9.39 0.93 44.39
C GLN A 749 -8.41 0.58 45.52
N ALA A 750 -7.13 0.39 45.21
CA ALA A 750 -6.09 -0.02 46.15
C ALA A 750 -5.42 1.14 46.88
N LEU A 751 -5.45 2.34 46.29
CA LEU A 751 -4.64 3.46 46.74
C LEU A 751 -5.15 3.99 48.10
N LYS A 752 -4.39 3.76 49.18
CA LYS A 752 -4.76 4.15 50.56
C LYS A 752 -4.13 5.45 51.02
N GLU A 753 -2.88 5.67 50.63
CA GLU A 753 -2.09 6.84 50.99
C GLU A 753 -1.25 7.25 49.78
N VAL A 754 -1.12 8.56 49.56
CA VAL A 754 -0.23 9.13 48.55
C VAL A 754 0.71 10.10 49.25
N THR A 755 2.01 9.95 49.03
CA THR A 755 3.01 10.94 49.43
C THR A 755 3.44 11.73 48.20
N ILE A 756 3.16 13.02 48.21
CA ILE A 756 3.68 14.00 47.25
C ILE A 756 5.12 14.29 47.67
N SER A 757 6.06 13.65 46.97
CA SER A 757 7.48 13.66 47.31
C SER A 757 8.15 15.01 46.99
N GLU A 758 9.36 15.21 47.50
CA GLU A 758 10.13 16.44 47.25
C GLU A 758 10.60 16.62 45.80
N ASN A 759 10.57 15.54 44.98
CA ASN A 759 11.00 15.59 43.59
C ASN A 759 9.82 15.67 42.60
N LEU A 760 8.58 15.56 43.08
CA LEU A 760 7.40 15.58 42.22
C LEU A 760 7.14 16.99 41.69
N LYS A 761 7.29 17.16 40.37
CA LYS A 761 7.14 18.44 39.67
C LYS A 761 5.70 18.69 39.24
N SER A 762 4.98 17.66 38.81
CA SER A 762 3.61 17.82 38.32
C SER A 762 2.73 16.59 38.54
N VAL A 763 1.47 16.85 38.87
CA VAL A 763 0.36 15.90 38.91
C VAL A 763 -0.70 16.36 37.91
N GLY A 764 -0.96 15.53 36.91
CA GLY A 764 -1.88 15.81 35.82
C GLY A 764 -3.36 15.80 36.22
N LYS A 765 -4.21 16.13 35.25
CA LYS A 765 -5.65 16.25 35.41
C LYS A 765 -6.24 14.91 35.87
N GLU A 766 -7.06 14.95 36.91
CA GLU A 766 -7.78 13.76 37.40
C GLU A 766 -6.88 12.55 37.74
N ALA A 767 -5.58 12.78 38.00
CA ALA A 767 -4.58 11.74 38.18
C ALA A 767 -4.95 10.67 39.24
N PHE A 768 -5.67 11.07 40.31
CA PHE A 768 -6.15 10.18 41.37
C PHE A 768 -7.68 10.23 41.50
N THR A 769 -8.40 10.52 40.42
CA THR A 769 -9.87 10.58 40.45
C THR A 769 -10.48 9.24 40.88
N ASN A 770 -11.63 9.27 41.55
CA ASN A 770 -12.39 8.09 41.97
C ASN A 770 -11.56 7.03 42.74
N CYS A 771 -10.62 7.44 43.59
CA CYS A 771 -9.93 6.52 44.50
C CYS A 771 -10.66 6.44 45.87
N PRO A 772 -11.68 5.57 46.07
CA PRO A 772 -12.54 5.63 47.25
C PRO A 772 -11.85 5.18 48.54
N ASN A 773 -10.74 4.46 48.45
CA ASN A 773 -9.97 4.00 49.60
C ASN A 773 -8.78 4.90 49.94
N LEU A 774 -8.56 5.99 49.18
CA LEU A 774 -7.53 6.97 49.49
C LEU A 774 -7.96 7.76 50.71
N THR A 775 -7.33 7.47 51.86
CA THR A 775 -7.66 8.05 53.16
C THR A 775 -6.71 9.17 53.59
N LYS A 776 -5.51 9.23 52.99
CA LYS A 776 -4.47 10.16 53.41
C LYS A 776 -3.64 10.65 52.22
N VAL A 777 -3.40 11.96 52.15
CA VAL A 777 -2.44 12.57 51.23
C VAL A 777 -1.42 13.35 52.06
N VAL A 778 -0.15 13.06 51.88
CA VAL A 778 0.97 13.68 52.59
C VAL A 778 1.75 14.55 51.62
N PHE A 779 1.99 15.81 51.97
CA PHE A 779 2.80 16.72 51.18
C PHE A 779 4.18 16.92 51.84
N ALA A 780 5.26 16.77 51.09
CA ALA A 780 6.60 17.08 51.57
C ALA A 780 6.80 18.61 51.74
N ASP A 781 7.55 19.01 52.77
CA ASP A 781 7.67 20.41 53.20
C ASP A 781 8.46 21.33 52.22
N ALA A 782 9.16 20.78 51.23
CA ALA A 782 10.20 21.50 50.49
C ALA A 782 9.99 21.67 48.97
N ALA A 783 8.91 21.14 48.39
CA ALA A 783 8.76 21.05 46.94
C ALA A 783 7.48 21.69 46.40
N ALA A 784 7.61 22.61 45.44
CA ALA A 784 6.45 23.18 44.75
C ALA A 784 6.02 22.23 43.61
N THR A 785 4.95 21.46 43.84
CA THR A 785 4.34 20.58 42.82
C THR A 785 3.20 21.31 42.12
N LYS A 786 3.18 21.28 40.79
CA LYS A 786 2.03 21.74 40.01
C LYS A 786 0.92 20.69 40.03
N PHE A 787 -0.29 21.07 40.43
CA PHE A 787 -1.48 20.24 40.28
C PHE A 787 -2.36 20.80 39.17
N ASP A 788 -2.85 19.92 38.31
CA ASP A 788 -3.91 20.23 37.35
C ASP A 788 -5.29 19.85 37.91
N ASP A 789 -6.35 20.21 37.19
CA ASP A 789 -7.72 20.15 37.68
C ASP A 789 -8.14 18.74 38.12
N GLY A 790 -8.90 18.68 39.21
CA GLY A 790 -9.57 17.47 39.65
C GLY A 790 -8.67 16.34 40.15
N ALA A 791 -7.39 16.63 40.47
CA ALA A 791 -6.39 15.62 40.83
C ALA A 791 -6.87 14.56 41.85
N PHE A 792 -7.70 14.92 42.85
CA PHE A 792 -8.25 14.01 43.86
C PHE A 792 -9.79 13.97 43.87
N THR A 793 -10.44 14.21 42.72
CA THR A 793 -11.90 14.18 42.60
C THR A 793 -12.47 12.84 43.06
N ASN A 794 -13.61 12.85 43.76
CA ASN A 794 -14.33 11.67 44.25
C ASN A 794 -13.49 10.70 45.11
N CYS A 795 -12.41 11.17 45.74
CA CYS A 795 -11.65 10.42 46.73
C CYS A 795 -12.42 10.33 48.05
N LYS A 796 -13.48 9.50 48.07
CA LYS A 796 -14.42 9.38 49.18
C LYS A 796 -13.79 8.88 50.48
N GLY A 797 -12.59 8.32 50.45
CA GLY A 797 -11.88 7.85 51.64
C GLY A 797 -11.26 8.97 52.46
N LEU A 798 -11.00 10.13 51.86
CA LEU A 798 -10.34 11.27 52.52
C LEU A 798 -11.25 11.82 53.61
N THR A 799 -10.75 11.89 54.85
CA THR A 799 -11.48 12.44 55.99
C THR A 799 -10.95 13.79 56.46
N GLU A 800 -9.64 13.98 56.34
CA GLU A 800 -8.94 15.21 56.67
C GLU A 800 -7.81 15.44 55.66
N ILE A 801 -7.41 16.70 55.46
CA ILE A 801 -6.23 17.03 54.67
C ILE A 801 -5.50 18.26 55.23
N THR A 802 -4.18 18.20 55.25
CA THR A 802 -3.32 19.33 55.58
C THR A 802 -2.63 19.81 54.31
N LEU A 803 -2.96 21.01 53.85
CA LEU A 803 -2.39 21.59 52.64
C LEU A 803 -1.02 22.20 52.96
N PRO A 804 0.00 22.03 52.09
CA PRO A 804 1.35 22.49 52.36
C PRO A 804 1.49 24.01 52.17
N ALA A 805 2.49 24.59 52.83
CA ALA A 805 2.72 26.04 52.80
C ALA A 805 3.10 26.61 51.42
N TRP A 806 3.65 25.76 50.53
CA TRP A 806 4.02 26.15 49.17
C TRP A 806 2.86 26.10 48.17
N LEU A 807 1.69 25.55 48.53
CA LEU A 807 0.54 25.48 47.64
C LEU A 807 -0.22 26.81 47.65
N GLU A 808 0.16 27.70 46.72
CA GLU A 808 -0.41 29.05 46.61
C GLU A 808 -1.84 29.05 46.01
N SER A 809 -2.15 28.11 45.11
CA SER A 809 -3.47 28.01 44.47
C SER A 809 -3.95 26.56 44.47
N ILE A 810 -5.21 26.35 44.86
CA ILE A 810 -5.89 25.06 44.77
C ILE A 810 -6.62 25.01 43.41
N PRO A 811 -6.27 24.09 42.50
CA PRO A 811 -6.91 23.98 41.19
C PRO A 811 -8.40 23.67 41.25
N ALA A 812 -9.10 23.85 40.11
CA ALA A 812 -10.51 23.56 40.05
C ALA A 812 -10.78 22.07 40.31
N GLN A 813 -11.88 21.79 41.00
CA GLN A 813 -12.35 20.43 41.32
C GLN A 813 -11.39 19.53 42.12
N MET A 814 -10.25 20.03 42.62
CA MET A 814 -9.19 19.20 43.21
C MET A 814 -9.68 18.16 44.22
N PHE A 815 -10.63 18.51 45.10
CA PHE A 815 -11.27 17.62 46.09
C PHE A 815 -12.80 17.53 45.92
N ASN A 816 -13.33 17.79 44.72
CA ASN A 816 -14.76 17.71 44.44
C ASN A 816 -15.27 16.28 44.70
N GLY A 817 -16.37 16.12 45.42
CA GLY A 817 -16.98 14.81 45.68
C GLY A 817 -16.27 13.97 46.75
N CYS A 818 -15.26 14.51 47.44
CA CYS A 818 -14.64 13.92 48.63
C CYS A 818 -15.60 13.98 49.83
N ARG A 819 -16.69 13.20 49.77
CA ARG A 819 -17.85 13.30 50.68
C ARG A 819 -17.55 13.10 52.16
N ASN A 820 -16.47 12.39 52.51
CA ASN A 820 -16.07 12.17 53.90
C ASN A 820 -15.07 13.22 54.41
N LEU A 821 -14.58 14.11 53.55
CA LEU A 821 -13.60 15.14 53.90
C LEU A 821 -14.29 16.16 54.80
N ALA A 822 -14.05 16.06 56.10
CA ALA A 822 -14.72 16.83 57.14
C ALA A 822 -13.86 17.96 57.69
N ASP A 823 -12.53 17.86 57.54
CA ASP A 823 -11.56 18.83 58.02
C ASP A 823 -10.51 19.15 56.94
N VAL A 824 -10.16 20.43 56.80
CA VAL A 824 -9.11 20.92 55.90
C VAL A 824 -8.30 21.95 56.66
N THR A 825 -7.00 21.68 56.82
CA THR A 825 -6.04 22.65 57.36
C THR A 825 -5.41 23.42 56.20
N PHE A 826 -5.78 24.69 56.08
CA PHE A 826 -5.19 25.62 55.12
C PHE A 826 -3.90 26.25 55.69
N SER A 827 -2.90 26.47 54.83
CA SER A 827 -1.64 27.09 55.22
C SER A 827 -1.60 28.60 54.93
N GLU A 828 -0.93 29.36 55.79
CA GLU A 828 -0.61 30.77 55.56
C GLU A 828 0.31 30.90 54.34
N GLY A 829 -0.16 31.55 53.28
CA GLY A 829 0.51 31.60 51.96
C GLY A 829 -0.41 31.22 50.81
N MET A 830 -1.47 30.44 51.06
CA MET A 830 -2.50 30.13 50.06
C MET A 830 -3.29 31.39 49.65
N GLN A 831 -3.39 31.64 48.36
CA GLN A 831 -3.99 32.82 47.74
C GLN A 831 -5.31 32.52 47.03
N GLU A 832 -5.44 31.37 46.37
CA GLU A 832 -6.58 31.09 45.50
C GLU A 832 -7.20 29.71 45.76
N ILE A 833 -8.53 29.66 45.70
CA ILE A 833 -9.31 28.43 45.69
C ILE A 833 -10.08 28.37 44.38
N GLY A 834 -9.78 27.38 43.53
CA GLY A 834 -10.40 27.18 42.24
C GLY A 834 -11.89 26.78 42.32
N GLY A 835 -12.56 26.87 41.16
CA GLY A 835 -13.98 26.52 41.05
C GLY A 835 -14.24 25.06 41.44
N MET A 836 -15.31 24.82 42.21
CA MET A 836 -15.70 23.50 42.70
C MET A 836 -14.62 22.73 43.48
N ALA A 837 -13.53 23.37 43.94
CA ALA A 837 -12.38 22.71 44.55
C ALA A 837 -12.74 21.79 45.73
N PHE A 838 -13.72 22.17 46.55
CA PHE A 838 -14.26 21.41 47.68
C PHE A 838 -15.78 21.20 47.57
N ALA A 839 -16.32 21.19 46.34
CA ALA A 839 -17.73 20.91 46.14
C ALA A 839 -18.07 19.47 46.57
N ASN A 840 -19.28 19.26 47.09
CA ASN A 840 -19.81 17.97 47.54
C ASN A 840 -18.92 17.25 48.58
N THR A 841 -18.23 18.03 49.43
CA THR A 841 -17.41 17.53 50.55
C THR A 841 -18.22 17.39 51.85
N GLY A 842 -17.61 16.79 52.88
CA GLY A 842 -18.19 16.63 54.21
C GLY A 842 -17.91 17.78 55.19
N LEU A 843 -17.35 18.90 54.72
CA LEU A 843 -16.84 19.99 55.55
C LEU A 843 -17.95 20.62 56.39
N ARG A 844 -17.69 20.78 57.71
CA ARG A 844 -18.63 21.39 58.66
C ARG A 844 -18.27 22.82 59.03
N SER A 845 -17.00 23.19 58.88
CA SER A 845 -16.49 24.54 59.09
C SER A 845 -15.35 24.79 58.14
N VAL A 846 -15.17 26.06 57.74
CA VAL A 846 -14.06 26.48 56.90
C VAL A 846 -13.43 27.70 57.53
N GLU A 847 -12.13 27.62 57.83
CA GLU A 847 -11.31 28.74 58.30
C GLU A 847 -10.23 29.03 57.27
N LEU A 848 -10.45 30.05 56.44
CA LEU A 848 -9.51 30.46 55.41
C LEU A 848 -8.38 31.33 56.02
N PRO A 849 -7.13 31.17 55.55
CA PRO A 849 -5.99 31.94 56.03
C PRO A 849 -6.09 33.40 55.60
N GLU A 850 -5.38 34.28 56.31
CA GLU A 850 -5.41 35.73 56.02
C GLU A 850 -4.86 36.07 54.64
N SER A 851 -4.07 35.17 54.03
CA SER A 851 -3.53 35.31 52.68
C SER A 851 -4.51 35.03 51.55
N CYS A 852 -5.67 34.41 51.81
CA CYS A 852 -6.61 33.98 50.77
C CYS A 852 -7.28 35.19 50.09
N LEU A 853 -7.01 35.36 48.79
CA LEU A 853 -7.48 36.47 47.95
C LEU A 853 -8.77 36.12 47.20
N THR A 854 -8.85 34.93 46.60
CA THR A 854 -9.95 34.57 45.70
C THR A 854 -10.57 33.23 46.05
N ILE A 855 -11.91 33.17 46.00
CA ILE A 855 -12.70 31.95 46.15
C ILE A 855 -13.50 31.75 44.86
N GLY A 856 -13.29 30.61 44.20
CA GLY A 856 -13.88 30.30 42.90
C GLY A 856 -15.37 29.97 42.93
N GLU A 857 -15.96 29.86 41.74
CA GLU A 857 -17.35 29.47 41.54
C GLU A 857 -17.63 28.08 42.14
N ALA A 858 -18.70 27.96 42.91
CA ALA A 858 -19.13 26.70 43.55
C ALA A 858 -18.05 26.02 44.41
N ALA A 859 -17.02 26.75 44.86
CA ALA A 859 -15.85 26.19 45.54
C ALA A 859 -16.18 25.23 46.70
N PHE A 860 -17.22 25.51 47.48
CA PHE A 860 -17.71 24.70 48.60
C PHE A 860 -19.19 24.31 48.43
N GLN A 861 -19.68 24.26 47.20
CA GLN A 861 -21.07 23.91 46.91
C GLN A 861 -21.43 22.54 47.51
N ASN A 862 -22.60 22.41 48.12
CA ASN A 862 -23.13 21.22 48.79
C ASN A 862 -22.30 20.69 49.97
N ALA A 863 -21.29 21.42 50.45
CA ALA A 863 -20.64 21.10 51.70
C ALA A 863 -21.54 21.53 52.88
N PRO A 864 -21.76 20.68 53.91
CA PRO A 864 -22.66 20.96 55.04
C PRO A 864 -22.03 21.93 56.07
N ILE A 865 -21.54 23.07 55.60
CA ILE A 865 -20.79 24.04 56.39
C ILE A 865 -21.74 24.83 57.30
N GLY A 866 -21.45 24.85 58.59
CA GLY A 866 -22.17 25.68 59.57
C GLY A 866 -21.42 26.94 60.01
N ASN A 867 -20.10 27.00 59.79
CA ASN A 867 -19.28 28.15 60.16
C ASN A 867 -18.26 28.48 59.07
N VAL A 868 -18.20 29.74 58.64
CA VAL A 868 -17.22 30.23 57.65
C VAL A 868 -16.48 31.43 58.23
N LYS A 869 -15.16 31.31 58.31
CA LYS A 869 -14.25 32.41 58.60
C LYS A 869 -13.43 32.71 57.34
N LEU A 870 -13.67 33.87 56.76
CA LEU A 870 -12.92 34.39 55.61
C LEU A 870 -11.62 35.07 56.08
N GLY A 871 -10.58 35.03 55.24
CA GLY A 871 -9.35 35.77 55.48
C GLY A 871 -9.53 37.27 55.25
N SER A 872 -8.88 38.12 56.05
CA SER A 872 -9.03 39.59 55.95
C SER A 872 -8.54 40.21 54.65
N LYS A 873 -7.87 39.45 53.77
CA LYS A 873 -7.44 39.89 52.44
C LYS A 873 -8.31 39.36 51.30
N THR A 874 -9.38 38.63 51.56
CA THR A 874 -10.26 38.10 50.51
C THR A 874 -10.84 39.23 49.68
N VAL A 875 -10.63 39.20 48.36
CA VAL A 875 -11.04 40.22 47.39
C VAL A 875 -12.25 39.77 46.59
N SER A 876 -12.37 38.48 46.27
CA SER A 876 -13.48 37.98 45.46
C SER A 876 -14.03 36.64 45.98
N ILE A 877 -15.36 36.51 45.86
CA ILE A 877 -16.10 35.30 46.18
C ILE A 877 -16.96 34.92 44.97
N GLY A 878 -16.77 33.73 44.42
CA GLY A 878 -17.43 33.24 43.22
C GLY A 878 -18.92 32.98 43.40
N ALA A 879 -19.63 32.82 42.27
CA ALA A 879 -21.03 32.43 42.29
C ALA A 879 -21.18 31.04 42.94
N ASP A 880 -22.27 30.82 43.66
CA ASP A 880 -22.56 29.56 44.34
C ASP A 880 -21.50 29.03 45.33
N ALA A 881 -20.51 29.84 45.70
CA ALA A 881 -19.31 29.40 46.43
C ALA A 881 -19.60 28.57 47.69
N PHE A 882 -20.63 28.91 48.47
CA PHE A 882 -21.04 28.21 49.68
C PHE A 882 -22.50 27.73 49.63
N VAL A 883 -23.03 27.44 48.43
CA VAL A 883 -24.43 27.02 48.29
C VAL A 883 -24.68 25.64 48.87
N GLN A 884 -25.81 25.45 49.55
CA GLN A 884 -26.21 24.15 50.12
C GLN A 884 -27.58 23.66 49.63
N ASP A 885 -27.74 22.35 49.48
CA ASP A 885 -29.01 21.72 49.05
C ASP A 885 -30.00 21.47 50.22
N THR A 886 -29.56 21.60 51.47
CA THR A 886 -30.40 21.27 52.63
C THR A 886 -31.11 22.48 53.25
N ASN A 887 -32.40 22.33 53.60
CA ASN A 887 -33.21 23.31 54.36
C ASN A 887 -32.75 23.52 55.83
N LEU A 888 -31.54 23.10 56.19
CA LEU A 888 -31.00 23.27 57.53
C LEU A 888 -30.28 24.62 57.57
N HIS A 889 -30.76 25.54 58.40
CA HIS A 889 -30.14 26.84 58.71
C HIS A 889 -28.81 26.64 59.47
N LEU A 890 -27.81 26.01 58.85
CA LEU A 890 -26.56 25.67 59.51
C LEU A 890 -25.64 26.87 59.69
N MET A 891 -25.75 27.90 58.82
CA MET A 891 -24.92 29.11 58.85
C MET A 891 -25.68 30.27 59.51
N PRO A 892 -25.44 30.59 60.80
CA PRO A 892 -26.16 31.64 61.51
C PRO A 892 -25.72 33.07 61.12
N SER A 893 -24.45 33.27 60.75
CA SER A 893 -23.89 34.53 60.22
C SER A 893 -22.51 34.28 59.58
N VAL A 894 -22.14 35.07 58.57
CA VAL A 894 -20.79 35.05 57.95
C VAL A 894 -20.24 36.47 57.96
N TYR A 895 -19.04 36.63 58.49
CA TYR A 895 -18.32 37.90 58.41
C TYR A 895 -17.66 38.04 57.04
N VAL A 896 -18.04 39.08 56.29
CA VAL A 896 -17.43 39.45 55.01
C VAL A 896 -16.44 40.60 55.27
N PRO A 897 -15.13 40.40 55.09
CA PRO A 897 -14.13 41.45 55.28
C PRO A 897 -14.29 42.63 54.31
N ASP A 898 -13.90 43.84 54.74
CA ASP A 898 -13.91 45.07 53.91
C ASP A 898 -13.06 44.97 52.63
N SER A 899 -12.14 44.00 52.58
CA SER A 899 -11.30 43.76 51.41
C SER A 899 -12.08 43.18 50.22
N VAL A 900 -13.27 42.60 50.45
CA VAL A 900 -14.05 41.94 49.41
C VAL A 900 -14.66 42.99 48.48
N LYS A 901 -14.36 42.90 47.19
CA LYS A 901 -14.81 43.82 46.13
C LYS A 901 -15.83 43.19 45.18
N ALA A 902 -15.88 41.86 45.10
CA ALA A 902 -16.78 41.13 44.22
C ALA A 902 -17.41 39.91 44.92
N ILE A 903 -18.73 39.79 44.82
CA ILE A 903 -19.48 38.64 45.34
C ILE A 903 -20.41 38.11 44.23
N GLY A 904 -20.21 36.84 43.87
CA GLY A 904 -20.98 36.15 42.85
C GLY A 904 -22.41 35.82 43.26
N GLU A 905 -23.24 35.49 42.28
CA GLU A 905 -24.64 35.17 42.49
C GLU A 905 -24.80 33.98 43.45
N ARG A 906 -25.70 34.10 44.44
CA ARG A 906 -25.94 33.07 45.47
C ARG A 906 -24.68 32.58 46.20
N ALA A 907 -23.61 33.36 46.30
CA ALA A 907 -22.37 32.97 46.96
C ALA A 907 -22.57 32.32 48.36
N PHE A 908 -23.61 32.72 49.10
CA PHE A 908 -24.01 32.14 50.40
C PHE A 908 -25.47 31.61 50.40
N GLY A 909 -25.96 31.07 49.26
CA GLY A 909 -27.37 30.73 49.02
C GLY A 909 -27.79 29.26 49.24
N TYR A 910 -29.04 28.94 48.87
CA TYR A 910 -29.59 27.57 48.85
C TYR A 910 -30.35 27.31 47.54
N TYR A 911 -30.46 26.05 47.12
CA TYR A 911 -31.09 25.67 45.85
C TYR A 911 -32.62 25.87 45.78
N LYS A 912 -33.32 25.97 46.91
CA LYS A 912 -34.77 26.18 46.96
C LYS A 912 -35.13 27.62 47.31
N ASP A 913 -35.28 28.43 46.27
CA ASP A 913 -36.01 29.68 46.34
C ASP A 913 -37.51 29.36 46.43
N THR A 914 -38.06 29.26 47.64
CA THR A 914 -39.49 29.55 47.78
C THR A 914 -39.60 31.04 48.04
N ASP A 915 -39.74 31.81 46.95
CA ASP A 915 -40.28 33.18 46.91
C ASP A 915 -41.66 33.22 47.63
N LYS A 916 -41.67 33.14 48.97
CA LYS A 916 -42.88 33.17 49.79
C LYS A 916 -42.77 33.96 51.09
N ASN A 917 -41.73 34.77 51.28
CA ASN A 917 -41.63 35.58 52.50
C ASN A 917 -41.80 37.07 52.30
N TYR A 918 -41.41 37.71 51.18
CA TYR A 918 -41.53 39.17 51.12
C TYR A 918 -42.92 39.66 50.70
N GLU A 919 -43.51 39.12 49.61
CA GLU A 919 -44.86 39.53 49.19
C GLU A 919 -45.95 39.08 50.17
N ASP A 920 -45.82 37.91 50.81
CA ASP A 920 -46.75 37.45 51.84
C ASP A 920 -46.62 38.26 53.16
N LEU A 921 -45.42 38.73 53.52
CA LEU A 921 -45.21 39.63 54.67
C LEU A 921 -45.65 41.07 54.37
N CYS A 922 -45.47 41.56 53.14
CA CYS A 922 -46.03 42.83 52.69
C CYS A 922 -47.55 42.77 52.64
N ALA A 923 -48.14 41.67 52.16
CA ALA A 923 -49.59 41.47 52.15
C ALA A 923 -50.17 41.36 53.58
N GLU A 924 -49.49 40.73 54.52
CA GLU A 924 -49.89 40.69 55.94
C GLU A 924 -49.70 42.05 56.64
N ALA A 925 -48.64 42.80 56.30
CA ALA A 925 -48.44 44.16 56.77
C ALA A 925 -49.55 45.09 56.25
N GLU A 926 -49.84 45.07 54.95
CA GLU A 926 -50.94 45.82 54.34
C GLU A 926 -52.31 45.43 54.91
N ARG A 927 -52.53 44.14 55.22
CA ARG A 927 -53.76 43.66 55.86
C ARG A 927 -53.90 44.18 57.29
N ARG A 928 -52.83 44.19 58.07
CA ARG A 928 -52.81 44.74 59.44
C ARG A 928 -52.92 46.26 59.47
N GLU A 929 -52.32 46.94 58.51
CA GLU A 929 -52.47 48.39 58.32
C GLU A 929 -53.92 48.74 57.95
N ALA A 930 -54.57 47.95 57.10
CA ALA A 930 -55.97 48.13 56.73
C ALA A 930 -56.96 47.83 57.87
N GLU A 931 -56.61 46.94 58.80
CA GLU A 931 -57.45 46.58 59.96
C GLU A 931 -57.28 47.53 61.16
N THR A 932 -56.10 48.15 61.33
CA THR A 932 -55.75 48.92 62.54
C THR A 932 -55.54 50.41 62.30
N GLY A 933 -55.23 50.83 61.06
CA GLY A 933 -54.98 52.23 60.69
C GLY A 933 -53.61 52.78 61.09
N GLU A 934 -52.71 51.96 61.65
CA GLU A 934 -51.32 52.31 61.97
C GLU A 934 -50.36 51.62 61.01
N HIS A 935 -49.28 52.31 60.61
CA HIS A 935 -48.25 51.76 59.72
C HIS A 935 -47.51 50.60 60.41
N VAL A 936 -47.50 49.43 59.76
CA VAL A 936 -46.78 48.23 60.19
C VAL A 936 -45.50 48.12 59.37
N ASP A 937 -44.36 48.36 60.02
CA ASP A 937 -43.05 48.16 59.42
C ASP A 937 -42.82 46.66 59.18
N VAL A 938 -42.65 46.28 57.92
CA VAL A 938 -42.37 44.92 57.47
C VAL A 938 -41.14 44.33 58.17
N GLN A 939 -40.18 45.16 58.59
CA GLN A 939 -39.00 44.74 59.36
C GLN A 939 -39.34 44.23 60.77
N SER A 940 -40.41 44.73 61.39
CA SER A 940 -40.81 44.36 62.77
C SER A 940 -41.50 42.99 62.88
N LEU A 941 -41.94 42.43 61.75
CA LEU A 941 -42.53 41.08 61.66
C LEU A 941 -41.46 39.97 61.58
N MET A 942 -40.18 40.34 61.41
CA MET A 942 -39.04 39.44 61.52
C MET A 942 -38.56 39.44 62.98
N ALA A 943 -38.37 38.28 63.63
CA ALA A 943 -37.72 38.21 64.94
C ALA A 943 -36.68 37.06 65.00
N PRO A 944 -35.57 37.19 65.76
CA PRO A 944 -35.12 38.34 66.56
C PRO A 944 -33.99 39.17 65.92
N THR A 945 -33.83 40.37 66.47
CA THR A 945 -32.81 41.40 66.21
C THR A 945 -31.41 40.97 66.66
N ILE A 946 -30.37 41.35 65.91
CA ILE A 946 -28.98 41.47 66.41
C ILE A 946 -28.53 42.93 66.25
N ALA A 947 -27.86 43.43 67.28
CA ALA A 947 -27.29 44.77 67.35
C ALA A 947 -25.89 44.80 66.74
N ASN A 948 -25.61 45.83 65.93
CA ASN A 948 -24.31 46.28 65.43
C ASN A 948 -23.33 45.21 64.88
N HIS A 949 -23.27 45.16 63.54
CA HIS A 949 -22.26 44.49 62.68
C HIS A 949 -22.34 42.97 62.46
N ASP A 950 -23.53 42.36 62.56
CA ASP A 950 -23.78 40.99 62.09
C ASP A 950 -24.84 40.99 60.98
N PHE A 951 -24.44 40.84 59.71
CA PHE A 951 -25.35 40.64 58.57
C PHE A 951 -25.56 39.15 58.31
N ILE A 952 -26.82 38.72 58.22
CA ILE A 952 -27.17 37.39 57.69
C ILE A 952 -27.66 37.58 56.25
N LEU A 953 -26.81 37.25 55.27
CA LEU A 953 -27.14 37.30 53.85
C LEU A 953 -28.05 36.11 53.49
N TYR A 954 -29.35 36.24 53.72
CA TYR A 954 -30.32 35.26 53.24
C TYR A 954 -30.71 35.54 51.79
N GLY A 955 -30.18 34.75 50.86
CA GLY A 955 -30.63 34.68 49.46
C GLY A 955 -30.03 35.72 48.51
N GLY A 956 -30.12 35.47 47.20
CA GLY A 956 -29.51 36.32 46.16
C GLY A 956 -29.91 37.80 46.24
N LYS A 957 -31.15 38.11 46.64
CA LYS A 957 -31.61 39.49 46.79
C LYS A 957 -30.91 40.24 47.95
N ALA A 958 -30.47 39.55 49.02
CA ALA A 958 -29.77 40.18 50.16
C ALA A 958 -28.28 40.42 49.86
N ALA A 959 -27.61 39.47 49.20
CA ALA A 959 -26.24 39.64 48.73
C ALA A 959 -26.12 40.75 47.68
N LYS A 960 -27.13 40.86 46.80
CA LYS A 960 -27.26 41.98 45.87
C LYS A 960 -27.31 43.32 46.56
N ARG A 961 -28.20 43.43 47.54
CA ARG A 961 -28.41 44.66 48.29
C ARG A 961 -27.19 45.07 49.11
N TYR A 962 -26.50 44.11 49.75
CA TYR A 962 -25.25 44.38 50.46
C TYR A 962 -24.14 44.87 49.52
N ALA A 963 -24.02 44.25 48.35
CA ALA A 963 -23.08 44.68 47.33
C ALA A 963 -23.40 46.10 46.84
N GLU A 964 -24.68 46.40 46.56
CA GLU A 964 -25.15 47.75 46.18
C GLU A 964 -24.96 48.79 47.31
N GLU A 965 -25.15 48.42 48.58
CA GLU A 965 -24.99 49.31 49.75
C GLU A 965 -23.51 49.61 50.09
N ASN A 966 -22.56 48.82 49.57
CA ASN A 966 -21.11 48.93 49.85
C ASN A 966 -20.26 49.14 48.58
N ASP A 967 -20.84 49.58 47.47
CA ASP A 967 -20.15 49.81 46.18
C ASP A 967 -19.41 48.57 45.62
N MET A 968 -19.97 47.37 45.79
CA MET A 968 -19.42 46.09 45.31
C MET A 968 -20.15 45.59 44.06
N VAL A 969 -19.49 44.77 43.23
CA VAL A 969 -20.07 44.19 42.01
C VAL A 969 -20.90 42.93 42.33
N TYR A 970 -22.15 42.85 41.83
CA TYR A 970 -23.09 41.73 42.05
C TYR A 970 -23.74 41.18 40.77
N GLY A 971 -23.73 39.84 40.62
CA GLY A 971 -24.56 39.08 39.67
C GLY A 971 -24.02 39.01 38.23
N GLY A 972 -23.55 37.82 37.83
CA GLY A 972 -23.15 37.47 36.47
C GLY A 972 -21.68 37.75 36.15
N ALA A 973 -20.97 36.70 35.74
CA ALA A 973 -19.60 36.77 35.25
C ALA A 973 -19.49 37.69 34.02
N GLU A 974 -19.01 38.91 34.24
CA GLU A 974 -17.85 39.33 33.45
C GLU A 974 -16.65 38.76 34.22
N GLN A 975 -15.71 38.10 33.53
CA GLN A 975 -14.36 38.01 34.07
C GLN A 975 -14.01 39.40 34.60
N PRO A 976 -13.41 39.53 35.80
CA PRO A 976 -13.05 40.86 36.28
C PRO A 976 -12.38 41.57 35.12
N GLU A 977 -12.81 42.80 34.79
CA GLU A 977 -11.93 43.69 34.02
C GLU A 977 -10.58 43.52 34.71
N GLN A 978 -9.62 42.88 34.00
CA GLN A 978 -8.27 42.79 34.50
C GLN A 978 -7.92 44.20 34.96
N PRO A 979 -7.39 44.37 36.18
CA PRO A 979 -7.09 45.70 36.70
C PRO A 979 -6.38 46.45 35.59
N ALA A 980 -6.94 47.61 35.17
CA ALA A 980 -6.57 48.28 33.92
C ALA A 980 -5.07 48.13 33.67
N VAL A 981 -4.69 47.27 32.72
CA VAL A 981 -3.31 46.78 32.62
C VAL A 981 -2.43 48.01 32.44
N VAL A 982 -1.69 48.37 33.49
CA VAL A 982 -0.86 49.57 33.49
C VAL A 982 0.31 49.24 32.58
N THR A 983 0.62 50.11 31.62
CA THR A 983 1.77 49.90 30.72
C THR A 983 2.99 49.48 31.55
N GLY A 984 3.57 48.32 31.23
CA GLY A 984 4.70 47.71 31.93
C GLY A 984 4.37 46.77 33.11
N GLU A 985 3.11 46.60 33.50
CA GLU A 985 2.65 45.74 34.60
C GLU A 985 1.86 44.57 34.02
N LEU A 986 2.30 43.32 34.25
CA LEU A 986 1.80 42.15 33.51
C LEU A 986 1.37 40.98 34.40
N ASN A 987 1.87 40.93 35.63
CA ASN A 987 1.55 39.88 36.59
C ASN A 987 0.39 40.24 37.54
N GLY A 988 -0.15 41.46 37.46
CA GLY A 988 -1.30 41.91 38.25
C GLY A 988 -0.99 42.23 39.71
N ASP A 989 0.29 42.36 40.09
CA ASP A 989 0.75 42.72 41.43
C ASP A 989 0.61 44.23 41.77
N GLY A 990 0.27 45.05 40.77
CA GLY A 990 0.02 46.49 40.89
C GLY A 990 1.29 47.35 40.91
N THR A 991 2.47 46.78 40.63
CA THR A 991 3.76 47.48 40.59
C THR A 991 4.59 47.08 39.38
N VAL A 992 5.06 48.06 38.59
CA VAL A 992 5.97 47.78 37.46
C VAL A 992 7.37 47.47 37.98
N ASN A 993 7.79 46.20 37.93
CA ASN A 993 9.05 45.72 38.49
C ASN A 993 9.76 44.68 37.60
N ALA A 994 10.85 44.09 38.10
CA ALA A 994 11.67 43.15 37.32
C ALA A 994 10.94 41.84 36.95
N SER A 995 9.89 41.48 37.71
CA SER A 995 9.06 40.31 37.45
C SER A 995 8.22 40.50 36.18
N ASP A 996 7.72 41.71 35.95
CA ASP A 996 6.99 42.05 34.71
C ASP A 996 7.91 41.96 33.49
N ALA A 997 9.15 42.43 33.61
CA ALA A 997 10.14 42.31 32.54
C ALA A 997 10.46 40.85 32.19
N ALA A 998 10.42 39.95 33.17
CA ALA A 998 10.62 38.52 32.93
C ALA A 998 9.45 37.93 32.13
N VAL A 999 8.21 38.33 32.43
CA VAL A 999 7.01 37.94 31.67
C VAL A 999 7.09 38.43 30.21
N ILE A 1000 7.54 39.67 29.98
CA ILE A 1000 7.79 40.19 28.62
C ILE A 1000 8.82 39.35 27.87
N LEU A 1001 9.93 38.98 28.52
CA LEU A 1001 11.00 38.18 27.88
C LEU A 1001 10.54 36.78 27.50
N ILE A 1002 9.75 36.13 28.35
CA ILE A 1002 9.18 34.81 28.08
C ILE A 1002 8.19 34.88 26.91
N ALA A 1003 7.30 35.86 26.91
CA ALA A 1003 6.36 36.08 25.83
C ALA A 1003 7.07 36.41 24.50
N ALA A 1004 8.10 37.27 24.54
CA ALA A 1004 8.90 37.62 23.36
C ALA A 1004 9.64 36.40 22.77
N ALA A 1005 10.13 35.49 23.62
CA ALA A 1005 10.78 34.26 23.19
C ALA A 1005 9.78 33.29 22.50
N ALA A 1006 8.57 33.15 23.05
CA ALA A 1006 7.50 32.34 22.47
C ALA A 1006 7.03 32.89 21.10
N ILE A 1007 6.81 34.20 21.01
CA ILE A 1007 6.45 34.89 19.75
C ILE A 1007 7.55 34.71 18.70
N GLY A 1008 8.82 34.86 19.09
CA GLY A 1008 9.98 34.64 18.21
C GLY A 1008 10.12 33.20 17.70
N ALA A 1009 9.59 32.22 18.44
CA ALA A 1009 9.53 30.81 18.05
C ALA A 1009 8.26 30.44 17.27
N GLY A 1010 7.35 31.40 17.01
CA GLY A 1010 6.08 31.16 16.32
C GLY A 1010 5.02 30.44 17.17
N GLN A 1011 5.20 30.42 18.51
CA GLN A 1011 4.27 29.81 19.46
C GLN A 1011 3.34 30.87 20.07
N ASP A 1012 2.24 30.44 20.68
CA ASP A 1012 1.35 31.33 21.42
C ASP A 1012 2.10 31.96 22.61
N SER A 1013 1.97 33.28 22.77
CA SER A 1013 2.70 34.04 23.77
C SER A 1013 2.17 33.84 25.18
N GLY A 1014 0.99 33.23 25.33
CA GLY A 1014 0.31 33.05 26.61
C GLY A 1014 -0.18 34.36 27.25
N LEU A 1015 -0.10 35.49 26.53
CA LEU A 1015 -0.57 36.80 26.98
C LEU A 1015 -1.92 37.14 26.34
N THR A 1016 -2.81 37.80 27.09
CA THR A 1016 -4.04 38.38 26.52
C THR A 1016 -3.72 39.58 25.62
N GLU A 1017 -4.65 39.99 24.75
CA GLU A 1017 -4.46 41.18 23.89
C GLU A 1017 -4.25 42.48 24.69
N ALA A 1018 -4.85 42.58 25.88
CA ALA A 1018 -4.63 43.69 26.80
C ALA A 1018 -3.20 43.66 27.39
N GLN A 1019 -2.72 42.48 27.78
CA GLN A 1019 -1.34 42.29 28.26
C GLN A 1019 -0.31 42.51 27.15
N LYS A 1020 -0.59 42.14 25.90
CA LYS A 1020 0.30 42.45 24.76
C LYS A 1020 0.42 43.95 24.53
N THR A 1021 -0.68 44.69 24.68
CA THR A 1021 -0.70 46.15 24.58
C THR A 1021 0.05 46.82 25.74
N ALA A 1022 -0.02 46.25 26.94
CA ALA A 1022 0.71 46.77 28.09
C ALA A 1022 2.20 46.35 28.12
N ALA A 1023 2.53 45.22 27.50
CA ALA A 1023 3.90 44.72 27.33
C ALA A 1023 4.69 45.54 26.31
N ASP A 1024 4.04 46.12 25.30
CA ASP A 1024 4.64 47.09 24.37
C ASP A 1024 4.78 48.46 25.03
N VAL A 1025 5.74 48.57 25.95
CA VAL A 1025 5.95 49.79 26.74
C VAL A 1025 6.51 50.93 25.90
N ASN A 1026 7.15 50.63 24.77
CA ASN A 1026 7.78 51.62 23.90
C ASN A 1026 6.85 52.12 22.76
N GLY A 1027 5.76 51.39 22.49
CA GLY A 1027 4.71 51.76 21.55
C GLY A 1027 5.05 51.50 20.09
N ASP A 1028 5.98 50.57 19.79
CA ASP A 1028 6.38 50.20 18.43
C ASP A 1028 5.47 49.12 17.80
N GLY A 1029 4.51 48.61 18.56
CA GLY A 1029 3.56 47.58 18.18
C GLY A 1029 4.11 46.15 18.32
N ILE A 1030 5.28 45.96 18.93
CA ILE A 1030 5.98 44.68 18.99
C ILE A 1030 6.50 44.40 20.41
N CYS A 1031 5.86 43.48 21.13
CA CYS A 1031 6.36 42.98 22.42
C CYS A 1031 7.69 42.22 22.26
N ASN A 1032 8.81 42.83 22.66
CA ASN A 1032 10.15 42.25 22.52
C ASN A 1032 11.11 42.57 23.69
N ALA A 1033 12.35 42.11 23.59
CA ALA A 1033 13.34 42.30 24.67
C ALA A 1033 13.66 43.78 24.98
N SER A 1034 13.39 44.70 24.04
CA SER A 1034 13.55 46.14 24.26
C SER A 1034 12.54 46.67 25.27
N ASP A 1035 11.32 46.14 25.27
CA ASP A 1035 10.27 46.50 26.23
C ASP A 1035 10.61 46.01 27.64
N ALA A 1036 11.09 44.77 27.75
CA ALA A 1036 11.58 44.22 29.00
C ALA A 1036 12.75 45.04 29.57
N ALA A 1037 13.65 45.51 28.71
CA ALA A 1037 14.78 46.34 29.12
C ALA A 1037 14.30 47.70 29.67
N ILE A 1038 13.29 48.32 29.06
CA ILE A 1038 12.70 49.58 29.53
C ILE A 1038 12.06 49.39 30.91
N VAL A 1039 11.32 48.29 31.12
CA VAL A 1039 10.73 47.93 32.42
C VAL A 1039 11.81 47.71 33.48
N LEU A 1040 12.92 47.02 33.16
CA LEU A 1040 14.04 46.83 34.09
C LEU A 1040 14.75 48.14 34.48
N ILE A 1041 14.97 49.03 33.50
CA ILE A 1041 15.63 50.32 33.75
C ILE A 1041 14.70 51.21 34.59
N TYR A 1042 13.40 51.21 34.29
CA TYR A 1042 12.39 51.91 35.09
C TYR A 1042 12.34 51.38 36.53
N ALA A 1043 12.29 50.05 36.70
CA ALA A 1043 12.29 49.41 38.03
C ALA A 1043 13.54 49.79 38.84
N ALA A 1044 14.71 49.90 38.19
CA ALA A 1044 15.94 50.37 38.84
C ALA A 1044 15.88 51.85 39.25
N ALA A 1045 15.25 52.72 38.45
CA ALA A 1045 15.08 54.14 38.76
C ALA A 1045 14.12 54.38 39.93
N VAL A 1046 12.98 53.67 39.96
CA VAL A 1046 12.03 53.68 41.08
C VAL A 1046 12.68 53.09 42.35
N GLY A 1047 13.42 51.99 42.23
CA GLY A 1047 14.17 51.40 43.34
C GLY A 1047 15.27 52.30 43.90
N ALA A 1048 15.80 53.25 43.11
CA ALA A 1048 16.72 54.30 43.55
C ALA A 1048 16.02 55.52 44.17
N GLY A 1049 14.69 55.49 44.30
CA GLY A 1049 13.87 56.53 44.95
C GLY A 1049 13.44 57.67 44.03
N GLN A 1050 13.48 57.49 42.70
CA GLN A 1050 12.92 58.47 41.75
C GLN A 1050 11.40 58.31 41.63
N ASP A 1051 10.65 59.39 41.84
CA ASP A 1051 9.19 59.43 41.71
C ASP A 1051 8.81 59.90 40.30
N VAL A 1052 8.76 58.96 39.35
CA VAL A 1052 8.45 59.19 37.93
C VAL A 1052 7.51 58.09 37.41
N LYS A 1053 6.52 58.46 36.60
CA LYS A 1053 5.59 57.49 35.96
C LYS A 1053 6.25 56.87 34.73
N LEU A 1054 6.03 55.57 34.46
CA LEU A 1054 6.64 54.88 33.32
C LEU A 1054 6.36 55.59 31.99
N THR A 1055 5.14 56.09 31.77
CA THR A 1055 4.76 56.82 30.54
C THR A 1055 5.50 58.13 30.32
N ASP A 1056 6.05 58.73 31.38
CA ASP A 1056 6.90 59.94 31.30
C ASP A 1056 8.39 59.60 31.33
N PHE A 1057 8.75 58.38 31.77
CA PHE A 1057 10.11 57.84 31.72
C PHE A 1057 10.50 57.35 30.32
N VAL A 1058 9.52 56.85 29.55
CA VAL A 1058 9.68 56.36 28.17
C VAL A 1058 9.80 57.52 27.15
N LYS A 1059 9.25 58.70 27.45
CA LYS A 1059 9.36 59.92 26.61
C LYS A 1059 10.69 60.63 26.84
#